data_AF-A0A2G5UZH6-F1
#
_entry.id   AF-A0A2G5UZH6-F1
#
_cell.length_a   1.000
_cell.length_b   1.000
_cell.length_c   1.000
_cell.angle_alpha   90.00
_cell.angle_beta   90.00
_cell.angle_gamma   90.00
#
_symmetry.space_group_name_H-M   'P 1'
#
loop_
_entity.id
_entity.type
_entity.pdbx_description
1 polymer ?
#
loop_
_entity_poly.entity_id
_entity_poly.type
_entity_poly.pdbx_seq_one_letter_code
_entity_poly.pdbx_strand_id
1 'polypeptide(L)'
;MQQAAAGLPPHQFAALLPIAFANLASQPDPSSPLHSLCLQHVLFFVFHHFPDNIVNGLDLALEGCNTNSTPASLLDAIVDKLEATDYLKKKISLDLGAAKADECASVLAKRLDEARTKLPNFYGIWSRYLDSITRLAQLFLFVPIRDGYEPNQAVSILQRECYEYFARVAAVFSPLIAPYSPTHPPFSPSHESQAMLVLDRFVEFLSALHYNSSIPPGMQNIQSLVWQFYCEKLSMLTHGTEHYYGVIERQLVRLNWQALWPSRLAITAMETCLDTRSKDCASFVSQIVVRIPWNSILQTMHEDSRPSYMASLFGVLVRLASRSGNYDKVRASLLELTKSLSLRQDWNSICFEDASSIAMAVTKSLPSDSLSHPVEIVSVIQVIWRKICCFVAREPYSEVSLQKQKLWMQTECGLLLKADSTQIPAAYNSLVSDVNALAVNHSNLREFRVVTRELTAMWKNITDTKLGESLVRLWTEYLLTNPGSPLVLTSVNTIIDSLNADQLTTALKVIEKIIMAYFLRTDSNWTELMHWIQFPNGSLKSIKSYLMTVPSSENKVQMLPLTLRVFMDYGGSDENKFFELHYYVTSIRPKHVTSEPGFVCLLARLIQWIAHRSPSLPAHFAPTDDLLPPLIRFLGKASKDESSFLTALISSKKTSHSPK
;
A
#
# COMPACT_ATOMS: atom_id res chain seq x y z
N MET A 1 27.13 9.42 -68.09
CA MET A 1 25.92 9.72 -67.28
C MET A 1 26.17 10.72 -66.16
N GLN A 2 27.23 10.58 -65.35
CA GLN A 2 27.49 11.48 -64.21
C GLN A 2 27.60 12.97 -64.58
N GLN A 3 28.14 13.33 -65.75
CA GLN A 3 28.22 14.73 -66.21
C GLN A 3 26.90 15.33 -66.71
N ALA A 4 25.94 14.52 -67.18
CA ALA A 4 24.62 14.99 -67.63
C ALA A 4 23.60 15.07 -66.49
N ALA A 5 23.75 14.21 -65.46
CA ALA A 5 22.91 14.22 -64.27
C ALA A 5 23.20 15.40 -63.33
N ALA A 6 24.46 15.86 -63.27
CA ALA A 6 24.90 16.91 -62.34
C ALA A 6 24.21 18.28 -62.55
N GLY A 7 23.66 18.55 -63.74
CA GLY A 7 22.97 19.80 -64.07
C GLY A 7 21.45 19.77 -63.88
N LEU A 8 20.86 18.62 -63.52
CA LEU A 8 19.41 18.48 -63.34
C LEU A 8 19.01 18.84 -61.90
N PRO A 9 17.90 19.60 -61.71
CA PRO A 9 17.49 20.06 -60.40
C PRO A 9 16.93 18.91 -59.52
N PRO A 10 17.07 18.99 -58.18
CA PRO A 10 16.70 17.92 -57.25
C PRO A 10 15.25 17.40 -57.41
N HIS A 11 14.30 18.29 -57.68
CA HIS A 11 12.88 17.94 -57.83
C HIS A 11 12.59 16.97 -58.99
N GLN A 12 13.41 16.95 -60.04
CA GLN A 12 13.25 16.01 -61.15
C GLN A 12 13.70 14.60 -60.76
N PHE A 13 14.73 14.47 -59.92
CA PHE A 13 15.13 13.18 -59.36
C PHE A 13 14.14 12.67 -58.32
N ALA A 14 13.59 13.56 -57.48
CA ALA A 14 12.51 13.20 -56.56
C ALA A 14 11.29 12.59 -57.28
N ALA A 15 10.92 13.14 -58.43
CA ALA A 15 9.81 12.60 -59.25
C ALA A 15 10.13 11.22 -59.88
N LEU A 16 11.40 10.88 -60.06
CA LEU A 16 11.85 9.59 -60.61
C LEU A 16 12.08 8.52 -59.53
N LEU A 17 12.18 8.90 -58.26
CA LEU A 17 12.38 7.97 -57.13
C LEU A 17 11.31 6.86 -57.06
N PRO A 18 10.00 7.13 -57.23
CA PRO A 18 8.98 6.06 -57.19
C PRO A 18 9.18 5.01 -58.29
N ILE A 19 9.61 5.42 -59.47
CA ILE A 19 9.86 4.51 -60.61
C ILE A 19 11.11 3.67 -60.36
N ALA A 20 12.19 4.30 -59.88
CA ALA A 20 13.41 3.60 -59.52
C ALA A 20 13.17 2.58 -58.40
N PHE A 21 12.35 2.96 -57.40
CA PHE A 21 11.96 2.09 -56.31
C PHE A 21 11.08 0.93 -56.78
N ALA A 22 10.10 1.16 -57.66
CA ALA A 22 9.29 0.11 -58.25
C ALA A 22 10.14 -0.92 -59.03
N ASN A 23 11.16 -0.45 -59.76
CA ASN A 23 12.10 -1.32 -60.45
C ASN A 23 12.90 -2.19 -59.47
N LEU A 24 13.40 -1.60 -58.37
CA LEU A 24 14.09 -2.35 -57.32
C LEU A 24 13.16 -3.40 -56.66
N ALA A 25 11.93 -3.00 -56.31
CA ALA A 25 10.94 -3.88 -55.72
C ALA A 25 10.55 -5.05 -56.64
N SER A 26 10.58 -4.85 -57.96
CA SER A 26 10.31 -5.90 -58.95
C SER A 26 11.42 -6.96 -59.07
N GLN A 27 12.59 -6.72 -58.47
CA GLN A 27 13.75 -7.62 -58.52
C GLN A 27 14.06 -8.16 -57.12
N PRO A 28 13.35 -9.21 -56.65
CA PRO A 28 13.43 -9.68 -55.27
C PRO A 28 14.71 -10.46 -54.94
N ASP A 29 15.47 -10.92 -55.94
CA ASP A 29 16.69 -11.69 -55.74
C ASP A 29 17.92 -10.77 -55.51
N PRO A 30 18.45 -10.70 -54.28
CA PRO A 30 19.60 -9.84 -53.98
C PRO A 30 20.91 -10.31 -54.62
N SER A 31 20.98 -11.56 -55.09
CA SER A 31 22.16 -12.11 -55.77
C SER A 31 22.23 -11.74 -57.27
N SER A 32 21.14 -11.19 -57.82
CA SER A 32 21.08 -10.79 -59.22
C SER A 32 21.87 -9.49 -59.48
N PRO A 33 22.72 -9.44 -60.53
CA PRO A 33 23.39 -8.21 -60.95
C PRO A 33 22.41 -7.06 -61.26
N LEU A 34 21.19 -7.39 -61.72
CA LEU A 34 20.14 -6.41 -61.99
C LEU A 34 19.61 -5.79 -60.70
N HIS A 35 19.48 -6.58 -59.62
CA HIS A 35 19.12 -6.05 -58.31
C HIS A 35 20.19 -5.07 -57.80
N SER A 36 21.47 -5.43 -57.90
CA SER A 36 22.57 -4.55 -57.51
C SER A 36 22.58 -3.23 -58.31
N LEU A 37 22.29 -3.28 -59.62
CA LEU A 37 22.20 -2.09 -60.46
C LEU A 37 21.00 -1.20 -60.06
N CYS A 38 19.81 -1.79 -59.86
CA CYS A 38 18.63 -1.07 -59.41
C CYS A 38 18.85 -0.42 -58.04
N LEU A 39 19.52 -1.12 -57.11
CA LEU A 39 19.89 -0.61 -55.79
C LEU A 39 20.83 0.61 -55.91
N GLN A 40 21.86 0.52 -56.75
CA GLN A 40 22.77 1.65 -57.00
C GLN A 40 22.06 2.86 -57.62
N HIS A 41 21.08 2.64 -58.51
CA HIS A 41 20.29 3.72 -59.11
C HIS A 41 19.41 4.43 -58.07
N VAL A 42 18.72 3.68 -57.21
CA VAL A 42 17.93 4.27 -56.11
C VAL A 42 18.85 5.07 -55.18
N LEU A 43 19.98 4.49 -54.75
CA LEU A 43 20.94 5.19 -53.91
C LEU A 43 21.55 6.43 -54.58
N PHE A 44 21.81 6.38 -55.89
CA PHE A 44 22.29 7.55 -56.61
C PHE A 44 21.25 8.68 -56.56
N PHE A 45 19.96 8.39 -56.80
CA PHE A 45 18.91 9.41 -56.74
C PHE A 45 18.67 9.97 -55.34
N VAL A 46 18.70 9.12 -54.31
CA VAL A 46 18.53 9.54 -52.91
C VAL A 46 19.65 10.49 -52.47
N PHE A 47 20.89 10.25 -52.91
CA PHE A 47 22.07 11.04 -52.52
C PHE A 47 22.50 12.08 -53.57
N HIS A 48 21.77 12.23 -54.68
CA HIS A 48 22.05 13.26 -55.68
C HIS A 48 21.65 14.64 -55.14
N HIS A 49 22.59 15.60 -55.12
CA HIS A 49 22.43 16.88 -54.43
C HIS A 49 21.96 16.72 -52.96
N PHE A 50 22.64 15.84 -52.22
CA PHE A 50 22.37 15.61 -50.79
C PHE A 50 22.46 16.93 -50.00
N PRO A 51 21.52 17.22 -49.07
CA PRO A 51 20.48 16.35 -48.50
C PRO A 51 19.07 16.48 -49.11
N ASP A 52 18.88 17.07 -50.29
CA ASP A 52 17.56 17.49 -50.76
C ASP A 52 16.55 16.33 -50.99
N ASN A 53 17.04 15.16 -51.42
CA ASN A 53 16.20 14.02 -51.81
C ASN A 53 16.08 12.92 -50.75
N ILE A 54 16.79 13.02 -49.62
CA ILE A 54 16.85 11.95 -48.60
C ILE A 54 15.50 11.68 -47.96
N VAL A 55 14.72 12.74 -47.69
CA VAL A 55 13.42 12.64 -47.02
C VAL A 55 12.43 11.87 -47.89
N ASN A 56 12.33 12.20 -49.18
CA ASN A 56 11.45 11.51 -50.12
C ASN A 56 11.89 10.06 -50.36
N GLY A 57 13.20 9.81 -50.43
CA GLY A 57 13.76 8.47 -50.56
C GLY A 57 13.47 7.58 -49.34
N LEU A 58 13.65 8.14 -48.15
CA LEU A 58 13.36 7.47 -46.88
C LEU A 58 11.86 7.19 -46.74
N ASP A 59 11.00 8.14 -47.08
CA ASP A 59 9.54 7.98 -47.00
C ASP A 59 9.04 6.82 -47.87
N LEU A 60 9.54 6.72 -49.12
CA LEU A 60 9.22 5.63 -50.04
C LEU A 60 9.75 4.27 -49.54
N ALA A 61 10.97 4.24 -49.00
CA ALA A 61 11.54 3.01 -48.44
C ALA A 61 10.78 2.54 -47.19
N LEU A 62 10.37 3.45 -46.31
CA LEU A 62 9.58 3.09 -45.13
C LEU A 62 8.16 2.65 -45.50
N GLU A 63 7.54 3.27 -46.50
CA GLU A 63 6.25 2.84 -47.02
C GLU A 63 6.31 1.42 -47.59
N GLY A 64 7.36 1.12 -48.35
CA GLY A 64 7.57 -0.21 -48.91
C GLY A 64 7.88 -1.29 -47.88
N CYS A 65 8.30 -0.95 -46.66
CA CYS A 65 8.50 -1.91 -45.58
C CYS A 65 7.18 -2.59 -45.18
N ASN A 66 6.04 -1.88 -45.23
CA ASN A 66 4.73 -2.43 -44.90
C ASN A 66 4.32 -3.61 -45.78
N THR A 67 4.79 -3.62 -47.03
CA THR A 67 4.45 -4.63 -48.05
C THR A 67 5.61 -5.59 -48.32
N ASN A 68 6.72 -5.49 -47.58
CA ASN A 68 7.99 -6.19 -47.84
C ASN A 68 8.56 -5.91 -49.25
N SER A 69 8.17 -4.81 -49.89
CA SER A 69 8.70 -4.40 -51.20
C SER A 69 10.07 -3.74 -51.10
N THR A 70 10.43 -3.24 -49.91
CA THR A 70 11.77 -2.68 -49.64
C THR A 70 12.77 -3.81 -49.34
N PRO A 71 13.84 -3.96 -50.12
CA PRO A 71 14.94 -4.84 -49.75
C PRO A 71 15.66 -4.31 -48.51
N ALA A 72 16.00 -5.17 -47.54
CA ALA A 72 16.72 -4.77 -46.34
C ALA A 72 18.08 -4.10 -46.67
N SER A 73 18.74 -4.59 -47.73
CA SER A 73 19.99 -4.04 -48.28
C SER A 73 19.90 -2.56 -48.67
N LEU A 74 18.70 -2.04 -49.00
CA LEU A 74 18.54 -0.61 -49.29
C LEU A 74 18.73 0.24 -48.03
N LEU A 75 18.11 -0.16 -46.93
CA LEU A 75 18.25 0.57 -45.66
C LEU A 75 19.66 0.40 -45.08
N ASP A 76 20.25 -0.78 -45.22
CA ASP A 76 21.64 -1.02 -44.82
C ASP A 76 22.61 -0.14 -45.63
N ALA A 77 22.42 -0.03 -46.95
CA ALA A 77 23.24 0.85 -47.77
C ALA A 77 23.04 2.35 -47.45
N ILE A 78 21.85 2.76 -46.99
CA ILE A 78 21.61 4.13 -46.50
C ILE A 78 22.34 4.33 -45.16
N VAL A 79 22.28 3.35 -44.24
CA VAL A 79 23.02 3.35 -42.97
C VAL A 79 24.51 3.47 -43.22
N ASP A 80 25.07 2.69 -44.15
CA ASP A 80 26.49 2.69 -44.49
C ASP A 80 26.92 4.00 -45.14
N LYS A 81 26.12 4.54 -46.08
CA LYS A 81 26.44 5.83 -46.73
C LYS A 81 26.38 7.01 -45.77
N LEU A 82 25.45 6.99 -44.82
CA LEU A 82 25.34 8.02 -43.77
C LEU A 82 26.23 7.73 -42.56
N GLU A 83 26.86 6.56 -42.52
CA GLU A 83 27.66 6.04 -41.40
C GLU A 83 26.93 6.12 -40.06
N ALA A 84 25.64 5.80 -40.08
CA ALA A 84 24.77 5.86 -38.90
C ALA A 84 25.21 4.91 -37.77
N THR A 85 26.18 4.02 -38.02
CA THR A 85 26.82 3.18 -37.01
C THR A 85 27.70 3.96 -36.02
N ASP A 86 28.27 5.10 -36.40
CA ASP A 86 29.09 5.99 -35.53
C ASP A 86 28.47 7.39 -35.50
N TYR A 87 27.18 7.45 -35.16
CA TYR A 87 26.35 8.66 -35.24
C TYR A 87 26.82 9.82 -34.34
N LEU A 88 27.70 9.55 -33.37
CA LEU A 88 28.23 10.55 -32.45
C LEU A 88 29.22 11.51 -33.14
N LYS A 89 29.92 11.06 -34.18
CA LYS A 89 30.94 11.86 -34.87
C LYS A 89 30.32 12.69 -35.99
N LYS A 90 30.72 13.96 -36.09
CA LYS A 90 30.37 14.79 -37.25
C LYS A 90 31.25 14.44 -38.44
N LYS A 91 30.63 14.13 -39.57
CA LYS A 91 31.34 13.95 -40.85
C LYS A 91 31.14 15.13 -41.79
N ILE A 92 32.17 15.36 -42.62
CA ILE A 92 32.27 16.50 -43.54
C ILE A 92 31.73 16.14 -44.94
N SER A 93 31.69 14.86 -45.32
CA SER A 93 31.39 14.44 -46.69
C SER A 93 29.90 14.42 -47.07
N LEU A 94 29.01 14.15 -46.12
CA LEU A 94 27.55 14.14 -46.30
C LEU A 94 26.93 14.79 -45.06
N ASP A 95 26.85 16.12 -45.06
CA ASP A 95 26.22 16.86 -43.96
C ASP A 95 24.71 16.93 -44.17
N LEU A 96 23.97 16.25 -43.28
CA LEU A 96 22.51 16.24 -43.31
C LEU A 96 21.94 17.59 -42.85
N GLY A 97 22.61 18.26 -41.91
CA GLY A 97 22.09 19.44 -41.21
C GLY A 97 20.90 19.13 -40.28
N ALA A 98 20.74 19.95 -39.23
CA ALA A 98 19.71 19.76 -38.20
C ALA A 98 18.28 19.74 -38.75
N ALA A 99 17.93 20.68 -39.65
CA ALA A 99 16.58 20.79 -40.19
C ALA A 99 16.15 19.55 -40.99
N LYS A 100 17.01 19.00 -41.84
CA LYS A 100 16.69 17.78 -42.61
C LYS A 100 16.72 16.53 -41.76
N ALA A 101 17.57 16.47 -40.73
CA ALA A 101 17.56 15.40 -39.75
C ALA A 101 16.21 15.34 -38.99
N ASP A 102 15.68 16.50 -38.59
CA ASP A 102 14.36 16.61 -37.97
C ASP A 102 13.21 16.18 -38.91
N GLU A 103 13.27 16.56 -40.19
CA GLU A 103 12.32 16.08 -41.20
C GLU A 103 12.37 14.54 -41.33
N CYS A 104 13.57 13.96 -41.37
CA CYS A 104 13.75 12.50 -41.45
C CYS A 104 13.23 11.77 -40.20
N ALA A 105 13.50 12.30 -39.00
CA ALA A 105 12.97 11.75 -37.75
C ALA A 105 11.44 11.83 -37.70
N SER A 106 10.85 12.92 -38.21
CA SER A 106 9.40 13.09 -38.30
C SER A 106 8.76 12.08 -39.27
N VAL A 107 9.41 11.82 -40.41
CA VAL A 107 8.98 10.78 -41.36
C VAL A 107 9.06 9.38 -40.73
N LEU A 108 10.15 9.07 -40.02
CA LEU A 108 10.26 7.81 -39.27
C LEU A 108 9.12 7.64 -38.26
N ALA A 109 8.90 8.64 -37.39
CA ALA A 109 7.85 8.59 -36.37
C ALA A 109 6.48 8.36 -37.01
N LYS A 110 6.15 9.13 -38.05
CA LYS A 110 4.87 9.01 -38.77
C LYS A 110 4.68 7.62 -39.39
N ARG A 111 5.68 7.12 -40.13
CA ARG A 111 5.56 5.83 -40.82
C ARG A 111 5.52 4.65 -39.86
N LEU A 112 6.28 4.70 -38.76
CA LEU A 112 6.24 3.69 -37.71
C LEU A 112 4.89 3.66 -36.99
N ASP A 113 4.33 4.82 -36.66
CA ASP A 113 3.01 4.92 -36.02
C ASP A 113 1.88 4.42 -36.94
N GLU A 114 1.92 4.82 -38.21
CA GLU A 114 0.98 4.33 -39.23
C GLU A 114 1.08 2.82 -39.42
N ALA A 115 2.30 2.29 -39.53
CA ALA A 115 2.56 0.86 -39.69
C ALA A 115 2.06 0.09 -38.46
N ARG A 116 2.34 0.61 -37.26
CA ARG A 116 1.91 0.00 -35.99
C ARG A 116 0.39 -0.06 -35.87
N THR A 117 -0.31 0.97 -36.36
CA THR A 117 -1.77 1.06 -36.30
C THR A 117 -2.45 0.20 -37.37
N LYS A 118 -1.89 0.14 -38.58
CA LYS A 118 -2.48 -0.55 -39.73
C LYS A 118 -2.14 -2.04 -39.80
N LEU A 119 -0.99 -2.47 -39.26
CA LEU A 119 -0.52 -3.84 -39.37
C LEU A 119 -0.77 -4.66 -38.09
N PRO A 120 -1.58 -5.73 -38.14
CA PRO A 120 -1.82 -6.58 -36.97
C PRO A 120 -0.56 -7.36 -36.53
N ASN A 121 0.38 -7.63 -37.45
CA ASN A 121 1.66 -8.29 -37.16
C ASN A 121 2.84 -7.37 -37.49
N PHE A 122 2.88 -6.19 -36.88
CA PHE A 122 3.93 -5.19 -37.10
C PHE A 122 5.34 -5.78 -36.95
N TYR A 123 5.65 -6.43 -35.82
CA TYR A 123 6.97 -7.02 -35.57
C TYR A 123 7.33 -8.15 -36.54
N GLY A 124 6.36 -8.97 -36.98
CA GLY A 124 6.64 -10.03 -37.96
C GLY A 124 7.04 -9.50 -39.33
N ILE A 125 6.60 -8.28 -39.70
CA ILE A 125 6.95 -7.64 -40.98
C ILE A 125 8.21 -6.79 -40.83
N TRP A 126 8.24 -5.94 -39.80
CA TRP A 126 9.26 -4.92 -39.64
C TRP A 126 10.56 -5.42 -38.99
N SER A 127 10.54 -6.57 -38.31
CA SER A 127 11.71 -7.12 -37.58
C SER A 127 13.02 -7.13 -38.36
N ARG A 128 12.98 -7.46 -39.65
CA ARG A 128 14.16 -7.52 -40.52
C ARG A 128 14.80 -6.15 -40.81
N TYR A 129 14.06 -5.07 -40.61
CA TYR A 129 14.49 -3.70 -40.88
C TYR A 129 14.86 -2.92 -39.60
N LEU A 130 14.53 -3.46 -38.41
CA LEU A 130 14.62 -2.70 -37.16
C LEU A 130 16.06 -2.30 -36.78
N ASP A 131 17.09 -3.06 -37.13
CA ASP A 131 18.49 -2.64 -36.88
C ASP A 131 18.84 -1.40 -37.70
N SER A 132 18.60 -1.43 -39.02
CA SER A 132 18.88 -0.29 -39.90
C SER A 132 18.04 0.93 -39.52
N ILE A 133 16.75 0.73 -39.23
CA ILE A 133 15.82 1.81 -38.82
C ILE A 133 16.27 2.46 -37.52
N THR A 134 16.64 1.68 -36.50
CA THR A 134 17.02 2.25 -35.20
C THR A 134 18.37 2.97 -35.26
N ARG A 135 19.31 2.54 -36.12
CA ARG A 135 20.55 3.28 -36.39
C ARG A 135 20.28 4.62 -37.09
N LEU A 136 19.42 4.62 -38.10
CA LEU A 136 19.01 5.86 -38.77
C LEU A 136 18.28 6.79 -37.79
N ALA A 137 17.42 6.25 -36.94
CA ALA A 137 16.76 7.00 -35.88
C ALA A 137 17.77 7.65 -34.93
N GLN A 138 18.76 6.91 -34.45
CA GLN A 138 19.83 7.45 -33.60
C GLN A 138 20.56 8.61 -34.29
N LEU A 139 20.93 8.46 -35.57
CA LEU A 139 21.57 9.53 -36.34
C LEU A 139 20.66 10.76 -36.47
N PHE A 140 19.44 10.60 -36.95
CA PHE A 140 18.52 11.71 -37.21
C PHE A 140 18.12 12.45 -35.94
N LEU A 141 17.99 11.75 -34.82
CA LEU A 141 17.70 12.35 -33.53
C LEU A 141 18.93 13.01 -32.90
N PHE A 142 20.14 12.52 -33.18
CA PHE A 142 21.37 13.06 -32.57
C PHE A 142 21.94 14.27 -33.32
N VAL A 143 21.81 14.33 -34.65
CA VAL A 143 22.37 15.43 -35.47
C VAL A 143 21.91 16.82 -34.98
N PRO A 144 20.60 17.08 -34.74
CA PRO A 144 20.14 18.36 -34.22
C PRO A 144 20.74 18.71 -32.85
N ILE A 145 20.90 17.70 -31.98
CA ILE A 145 21.48 17.87 -30.63
C ILE A 145 22.97 18.19 -30.75
N ARG A 146 23.72 17.42 -31.55
CA ARG A 146 25.15 17.63 -31.75
C ARG A 146 25.46 19.01 -32.31
N ASP A 147 24.66 19.46 -33.28
CA ASP A 147 24.91 20.72 -33.98
C ASP A 147 24.33 21.94 -33.26
N GLY A 148 23.35 21.76 -32.36
CA GLY A 148 22.66 22.85 -31.65
C GLY A 148 22.92 22.95 -30.14
N TYR A 149 23.55 21.94 -29.51
CA TYR A 149 23.72 21.92 -28.05
C TYR A 149 24.80 22.90 -27.57
N GLU A 150 24.44 23.77 -26.63
CA GLU A 150 25.34 24.70 -25.96
C GLU A 150 25.42 24.43 -24.44
N PRO A 151 26.59 24.05 -23.89
CA PRO A 151 26.69 23.61 -22.50
C PRO A 151 26.54 24.73 -21.46
N ASN A 152 26.75 26.00 -21.85
CA ASN A 152 26.80 27.14 -20.91
C ASN A 152 25.48 27.90 -20.79
N GLN A 153 24.37 27.35 -21.29
CA GLN A 153 23.07 27.97 -21.20
C GLN A 153 22.45 27.87 -19.80
N ALA A 154 21.45 28.72 -19.54
CA ALA A 154 20.68 28.64 -18.30
C ALA A 154 19.98 27.27 -18.19
N VAL A 155 19.95 26.69 -16.99
CA VAL A 155 19.39 25.36 -16.72
C VAL A 155 17.95 25.22 -17.22
N SER A 156 17.12 26.26 -17.10
CA SER A 156 15.74 26.25 -17.59
C SER A 156 15.62 26.06 -19.11
N ILE A 157 16.58 26.58 -19.87
CA ILE A 157 16.63 26.41 -21.33
C ILE A 157 17.04 24.98 -21.65
N LEU A 158 18.09 24.48 -21.00
CA LEU A 158 18.56 23.10 -21.16
C LEU A 158 17.47 22.07 -20.83
N GLN A 159 16.65 22.32 -19.80
CA GLN A 159 15.51 21.46 -19.45
C GLN A 159 14.43 21.46 -20.53
N ARG A 160 14.07 22.64 -21.05
CA ARG A 160 13.06 22.75 -22.12
C ARG A 160 13.52 22.03 -23.38
N GLU A 161 14.77 22.25 -23.80
CA GLU A 161 15.34 21.54 -24.95
C GLU A 161 15.36 20.03 -24.73
N CYS A 162 15.84 19.59 -23.56
CA CYS A 162 15.87 18.18 -23.18
C CYS A 162 14.47 17.54 -23.28
N TYR A 163 13.43 18.24 -22.80
CA TYR A 163 12.04 17.81 -22.95
C TYR A 163 11.60 17.71 -24.41
N GLU A 164 11.84 18.74 -25.23
CA GLU A 164 11.48 18.77 -26.64
C GLU A 164 12.20 17.69 -27.47
N TYR A 165 13.49 17.46 -27.20
CA TYR A 165 14.25 16.37 -27.81
C TYR A 165 13.73 15.01 -27.36
N PHE A 166 13.48 14.82 -26.06
CA PHE A 166 12.91 13.57 -25.57
C PHE A 166 11.53 13.28 -26.17
N ALA A 167 10.69 14.31 -26.37
CA ALA A 167 9.39 14.14 -27.04
C ALA A 167 9.54 13.60 -28.47
N ARG A 168 10.53 14.10 -29.23
CA ARG A 168 10.86 13.57 -30.57
C ARG A 168 11.36 12.13 -30.51
N VAL A 169 12.25 11.81 -29.56
CA VAL A 169 12.74 10.45 -29.35
C VAL A 169 11.58 9.51 -29.01
N ALA A 170 10.70 9.92 -28.10
CA ALA A 170 9.51 9.16 -27.73
C ALA A 170 8.58 8.97 -28.94
N ALA A 171 8.40 9.96 -29.82
CA ALA A 171 7.59 9.82 -31.02
C ALA A 171 8.12 8.75 -31.98
N VAL A 172 9.44 8.62 -32.13
CA VAL A 172 10.06 7.60 -33.00
C VAL A 172 10.05 6.21 -32.36
N PHE A 173 10.40 6.11 -31.07
CA PHE A 173 10.55 4.81 -30.40
C PHE A 173 9.25 4.26 -29.83
N SER A 174 8.28 5.09 -29.44
CA SER A 174 7.01 4.64 -28.83
C SER A 174 6.26 3.61 -29.68
N PRO A 175 6.10 3.76 -31.02
CA PRO A 175 5.46 2.72 -31.84
C PRO A 175 6.16 1.36 -31.79
N LEU A 176 7.45 1.33 -31.46
CA LEU A 176 8.26 0.12 -31.37
C LEU A 176 8.18 -0.53 -29.98
N ILE A 177 8.19 0.27 -28.91
CA ILE A 177 8.37 -0.24 -27.53
C ILE A 177 7.14 -0.09 -26.64
N ALA A 178 6.17 0.77 -26.99
CA ALA A 178 5.01 1.02 -26.15
C ALA A 178 3.82 0.12 -26.55
N PRO A 179 3.07 -0.42 -25.58
CA PRO A 179 1.77 -1.03 -25.82
C PRO A 179 0.77 -0.02 -26.40
N TYR A 180 -0.01 -0.44 -27.39
CA TYR A 180 -1.12 0.37 -27.93
C TYR A 180 -2.42 0.19 -27.14
N SER A 181 -2.58 -0.96 -26.47
CA SER A 181 -3.72 -1.23 -25.58
C SER A 181 -3.25 -1.85 -24.26
N PRO A 182 -4.05 -1.77 -23.18
CA PRO A 182 -3.74 -2.41 -21.89
C PRO A 182 -3.64 -3.95 -21.93
N THR A 183 -4.00 -4.56 -23.06
CA THR A 183 -4.15 -6.01 -23.22
C THR A 183 -3.17 -6.63 -24.21
N HIS A 184 -2.53 -5.83 -25.07
CA HIS A 184 -1.67 -6.35 -26.13
C HIS A 184 -0.26 -5.75 -26.02
N PRO A 185 0.76 -6.58 -25.71
CA PRO A 185 2.13 -6.12 -25.72
C PRO A 185 2.57 -5.73 -27.15
N PRO A 186 3.59 -4.86 -27.27
CA PRO A 186 4.09 -4.41 -28.57
C PRO A 186 4.64 -5.55 -29.43
N PHE A 187 5.18 -6.59 -28.82
CA PHE A 187 5.77 -7.75 -29.48
C PHE A 187 5.42 -9.05 -28.77
N SER A 188 5.42 -10.15 -29.53
CA SER A 188 5.31 -11.52 -29.01
C SER A 188 6.66 -12.04 -28.53
N PRO A 189 6.68 -13.12 -27.71
CA PRO A 189 7.93 -13.74 -27.24
C PRO A 189 8.89 -14.17 -28.36
N SER A 190 8.35 -14.56 -29.53
CA SER A 190 9.16 -14.94 -30.71
C SER A 190 10.03 -13.80 -31.27
N HIS A 191 9.72 -12.55 -30.94
CA HIS A 191 10.44 -11.36 -31.42
C HIS A 191 11.27 -10.70 -30.31
N GLU A 192 11.53 -11.40 -29.20
CA GLU A 192 12.27 -10.87 -28.05
C GLU A 192 13.66 -10.33 -28.44
N SER A 193 14.39 -11.02 -29.32
CA SER A 193 15.74 -10.59 -29.74
C SER A 193 15.72 -9.23 -30.46
N GLN A 194 14.71 -8.98 -31.29
CA GLN A 194 14.58 -7.73 -32.03
C GLN A 194 14.09 -6.61 -31.12
N ALA A 195 13.16 -6.90 -30.20
CA ALA A 195 12.75 -5.94 -29.18
C ALA A 195 13.92 -5.53 -28.27
N MET A 196 14.77 -6.48 -27.89
CA MET A 196 16.00 -6.22 -27.13
C MET A 196 16.95 -5.31 -27.90
N LEU A 197 17.13 -5.52 -29.21
CA LEU A 197 17.93 -4.66 -30.08
C LEU A 197 17.39 -3.22 -30.11
N VAL A 198 16.08 -3.05 -30.32
CA VAL A 198 15.45 -1.72 -30.34
C VAL A 198 15.65 -1.00 -29.01
N LEU A 199 15.43 -1.69 -27.88
CA LEU A 199 15.60 -1.11 -26.55
C LEU A 199 17.07 -0.85 -26.21
N ASP A 200 18.00 -1.67 -26.67
CA ASP A 200 19.44 -1.42 -26.52
C ASP A 200 19.83 -0.11 -27.22
N ARG A 201 19.37 0.09 -28.46
CA ARG A 201 19.58 1.34 -29.23
C ARG A 201 18.94 2.55 -28.57
N PHE A 202 17.74 2.38 -28.01
CA PHE A 202 17.05 3.42 -27.24
C PHE A 202 17.85 3.83 -26.00
N VAL A 203 18.31 2.85 -25.21
CA VAL A 203 19.09 3.10 -23.99
C VAL A 203 20.46 3.70 -24.33
N GLU A 204 21.16 3.16 -25.33
CA GLU A 204 22.43 3.68 -25.83
C GLU A 204 22.31 5.16 -26.25
N PHE A 205 21.25 5.49 -27.00
CA PHE A 205 20.98 6.87 -27.41
C PHE A 205 20.77 7.79 -26.20
N LEU A 206 19.90 7.40 -25.26
CA LEU A 206 19.60 8.21 -24.07
C LEU A 206 20.84 8.40 -23.18
N SER A 207 21.69 7.38 -23.07
CA SER A 207 22.96 7.45 -22.35
C SER A 207 23.97 8.38 -23.01
N ALA A 208 23.95 8.53 -24.33
CA ALA A 208 24.85 9.39 -25.08
C ALA A 208 24.47 10.88 -25.06
N LEU A 209 23.30 11.25 -24.54
CA LEU A 209 22.84 12.64 -24.51
C LEU A 209 23.69 13.51 -23.56
N HIS A 210 24.22 14.61 -24.08
CA HIS A 210 25.04 15.58 -23.33
C HIS A 210 24.31 16.21 -22.13
N TYR A 211 22.98 16.25 -22.14
CA TYR A 211 22.17 16.77 -21.02
C TYR A 211 22.39 16.01 -19.71
N ASN A 212 22.80 14.74 -19.76
CA ASN A 212 23.01 13.91 -18.56
C ASN A 212 24.11 14.46 -17.62
N SER A 213 25.09 15.20 -18.14
CA SER A 213 26.17 15.81 -17.35
C SER A 213 25.91 17.26 -16.95
N SER A 214 25.00 17.95 -17.65
CA SER A 214 24.88 19.41 -17.59
C SER A 214 23.68 19.90 -16.80
N ILE A 215 22.64 19.06 -16.64
CA ILE A 215 21.49 19.38 -15.80
C ILE A 215 21.80 18.96 -14.35
N PRO A 216 21.72 19.87 -13.37
CA PRO A 216 22.03 19.56 -11.99
C PRO A 216 21.01 18.59 -11.37
N PRO A 217 21.38 17.85 -10.30
CA PRO A 217 20.46 17.00 -9.56
C PRO A 217 19.25 17.77 -9.02
N GLY A 218 18.09 17.11 -8.93
CA GLY A 218 16.83 17.72 -8.46
C GLY A 218 16.01 18.41 -9.55
N MET A 219 16.58 18.62 -10.74
CA MET A 219 15.91 19.18 -11.90
C MET A 219 15.38 18.08 -12.84
N GLN A 220 14.36 18.40 -13.66
CA GLN A 220 13.88 17.52 -14.72
C GLN A 220 15.03 17.19 -15.69
N ASN A 221 15.35 15.91 -15.79
CA ASN A 221 16.42 15.34 -16.63
C ASN A 221 15.90 14.13 -17.43
N ILE A 222 16.76 13.50 -18.22
CA ILE A 222 16.41 12.34 -19.05
C ILE A 222 15.77 11.22 -18.22
N GLN A 223 16.31 10.89 -17.04
CA GLN A 223 15.76 9.81 -16.21
C GLN A 223 14.35 10.14 -15.70
N SER A 224 14.08 11.41 -15.37
CA SER A 224 12.74 11.84 -14.98
C SER A 224 11.73 11.75 -16.14
N LEU A 225 12.16 12.05 -17.36
CA LEU A 225 11.34 11.96 -18.57
C LEU A 225 11.09 10.51 -18.98
N VAL A 226 12.11 9.65 -18.89
CA VAL A 226 11.98 8.19 -19.08
C VAL A 226 11.03 7.60 -18.05
N TRP A 227 11.11 8.03 -16.79
CA TRP A 227 10.18 7.58 -15.76
C TRP A 227 8.74 8.01 -16.04
N GLN A 228 8.53 9.26 -16.48
CA GLN A 228 7.23 9.75 -16.91
C GLN A 228 6.68 8.92 -18.08
N PHE A 229 7.50 8.70 -19.11
CA PHE A 229 7.14 7.88 -20.27
C PHE A 229 6.84 6.43 -19.88
N TYR A 230 7.57 5.87 -18.91
CA TYR A 230 7.30 4.53 -18.39
C TYR A 230 5.91 4.46 -17.72
N CYS A 231 5.60 5.43 -16.85
CA CYS A 231 4.29 5.50 -16.17
C CYS A 231 3.12 5.71 -17.14
N GLU A 232 3.31 6.56 -18.14
CA GLU A 232 2.23 6.97 -19.06
C GLU A 232 2.01 5.97 -20.21
N LYS A 233 3.08 5.36 -20.73
CA LYS A 233 3.04 4.55 -21.96
C LYS A 233 3.47 3.11 -21.73
N LEU A 234 4.62 2.86 -21.08
CA LEU A 234 5.19 1.51 -21.02
C LEU A 234 4.52 0.60 -19.99
N SER A 235 4.01 1.15 -18.89
CA SER A 235 3.40 0.41 -17.78
C SER A 235 1.90 0.13 -17.96
N MET A 236 1.33 0.35 -19.16
CA MET A 236 -0.11 0.26 -19.38
C MET A 236 -0.71 -1.15 -19.33
N LEU A 237 0.10 -2.20 -19.44
CA LEU A 237 -0.41 -3.57 -19.55
C LEU A 237 -0.88 -4.13 -18.20
N THR A 238 -1.91 -4.97 -18.25
CA THR A 238 -2.47 -5.64 -17.05
C THR A 238 -2.36 -7.17 -17.06
N HIS A 239 -2.25 -7.81 -18.23
CA HIS A 239 -2.22 -9.28 -18.36
C HIS A 239 -1.22 -9.76 -19.43
N GLY A 240 -0.67 -10.98 -19.28
CA GLY A 240 0.23 -11.60 -20.26
C GLY A 240 1.53 -10.82 -20.47
N THR A 241 2.11 -10.32 -19.37
CA THR A 241 3.06 -9.22 -19.41
C THR A 241 4.52 -9.58 -19.12
N GLU A 242 4.79 -10.80 -18.68
CA GLU A 242 6.09 -11.21 -18.15
C GLU A 242 7.23 -11.06 -19.16
N HIS A 243 7.05 -11.53 -20.40
CA HIS A 243 8.09 -11.42 -21.43
C HIS A 243 8.39 -9.96 -21.78
N TYR A 244 7.35 -9.11 -21.87
CA TYR A 244 7.50 -7.70 -22.20
C TYR A 244 8.22 -6.94 -21.08
N TYR A 245 7.74 -7.03 -19.84
CA TYR A 245 8.37 -6.33 -18.72
C TYR A 245 9.77 -6.88 -18.42
N GLY A 246 10.02 -8.17 -18.67
CA GLY A 246 11.35 -8.75 -18.56
C GLY A 246 12.36 -8.12 -19.53
N VAL A 247 11.96 -7.81 -20.76
CA VAL A 247 12.80 -7.11 -21.76
C VAL A 247 13.00 -5.64 -21.36
N ILE A 248 11.91 -4.94 -21.02
CA ILE A 248 11.94 -3.54 -20.59
C ILE A 248 12.85 -3.36 -19.37
N GLU A 249 12.69 -4.22 -18.36
CA GLU A 249 13.50 -4.21 -17.14
C GLU A 249 14.99 -4.43 -17.45
N ARG A 250 15.33 -5.45 -18.25
CA ARG A 250 16.72 -5.77 -18.61
C ARG A 250 17.45 -4.59 -19.26
N GLN A 251 16.74 -3.79 -20.06
CA GLN A 251 17.34 -2.69 -20.80
C GLN A 251 17.30 -1.37 -20.03
N LEU A 252 16.13 -0.93 -19.55
CA LEU A 252 16.00 0.36 -18.91
C LEU A 252 16.75 0.46 -17.58
N VAL A 253 17.02 -0.65 -16.90
CA VAL A 253 17.80 -0.64 -15.64
C VAL A 253 19.24 -0.14 -15.84
N ARG A 254 19.78 -0.22 -17.06
CA ARG A 254 21.14 0.22 -17.41
C ARG A 254 21.30 1.74 -17.41
N LEU A 255 20.20 2.50 -17.42
CA LEU A 255 20.24 3.95 -17.30
C LEU A 255 20.76 4.37 -15.92
N ASN A 256 21.36 5.56 -15.83
CA ASN A 256 21.88 6.10 -14.59
C ASN A 256 20.75 6.59 -13.64
N TRP A 257 20.04 5.68 -13.02
CA TRP A 257 18.92 6.00 -12.10
C TRP A 257 19.33 6.78 -10.84
N GLN A 258 20.63 6.90 -10.53
CA GLN A 258 21.10 7.76 -9.45
C GLN A 258 20.87 9.26 -9.75
N ALA A 259 20.78 9.62 -11.03
CA ALA A 259 20.44 10.97 -11.46
C ALA A 259 18.95 11.29 -11.28
N LEU A 260 18.07 10.29 -11.08
CA LEU A 260 16.65 10.51 -10.86
C LEU A 260 16.41 11.05 -9.45
N TRP A 261 15.98 12.30 -9.36
CA TRP A 261 15.51 12.92 -8.12
C TRP A 261 14.01 13.14 -8.24
N PRO A 262 13.18 12.15 -7.84
CA PRO A 262 11.76 12.18 -8.16
C PRO A 262 11.06 13.29 -7.38
N SER A 263 10.18 14.03 -8.06
CA SER A 263 9.20 14.90 -7.42
C SER A 263 8.16 14.07 -6.69
N ARG A 264 7.36 14.69 -5.82
CA ARG A 264 6.22 14.01 -5.18
C ARG A 264 5.28 13.38 -6.20
N LEU A 265 4.98 14.07 -7.31
CA LEU A 265 4.15 13.54 -8.40
C LEU A 265 4.76 12.27 -9.02
N ALA A 266 6.07 12.22 -9.19
CA ALA A 266 6.76 11.04 -9.70
C ALA A 266 6.67 9.85 -8.74
N ILE A 267 6.69 10.08 -7.42
CA ILE A 267 6.48 9.02 -6.41
C ILE A 267 5.03 8.55 -6.41
N THR A 268 4.05 9.45 -6.47
CA THR A 268 2.64 9.07 -6.60
C THR A 268 2.38 8.27 -7.88
N ALA A 269 3.10 8.56 -8.96
CA ALA A 269 3.09 7.73 -10.17
C ALA A 269 3.69 6.33 -9.92
N MET A 270 4.75 6.20 -9.11
CA MET A 270 5.25 4.88 -8.66
C MET A 270 4.19 4.11 -7.86
N GLU A 271 3.50 4.76 -6.93
CA GLU A 271 2.42 4.13 -6.17
C GLU A 271 1.29 3.65 -7.06
N THR A 272 0.85 4.51 -8.00
CA THR A 272 -0.20 4.19 -8.97
C THR A 272 0.22 3.03 -9.87
N CYS A 273 1.48 3.02 -10.31
CA CYS A 273 2.06 1.95 -11.10
C CYS A 273 1.98 0.61 -10.34
N LEU A 274 2.43 0.59 -9.08
CA LEU A 274 2.41 -0.61 -8.23
C LEU A 274 1.01 -1.07 -7.80
N ASP A 275 0.03 -0.16 -7.74
CA ASP A 275 -1.33 -0.49 -7.29
C ASP A 275 -2.27 -0.92 -8.42
N THR A 276 -2.13 -0.33 -9.61
CA THR A 276 -3.12 -0.48 -10.70
C THR A 276 -2.61 -1.23 -11.93
N ARG A 277 -1.28 -1.34 -12.12
CA ARG A 277 -0.70 -1.97 -13.32
C ARG A 277 -0.37 -3.44 -13.07
N SER A 278 0.16 -4.11 -14.09
CA SER A 278 0.61 -5.50 -13.94
C SER A 278 1.67 -5.63 -12.83
N LYS A 279 1.59 -6.73 -12.08
CA LYS A 279 2.54 -7.05 -11.00
C LYS A 279 3.98 -7.19 -11.48
N ASP A 280 4.18 -7.55 -12.74
CA ASP A 280 5.49 -7.72 -13.35
C ASP A 280 6.27 -6.39 -13.45
N CYS A 281 5.58 -5.24 -13.36
CA CYS A 281 6.24 -3.94 -13.34
C CYS A 281 7.00 -3.68 -12.02
N ALA A 282 6.61 -4.35 -10.93
CA ALA A 282 7.14 -4.08 -9.60
C ALA A 282 8.63 -4.39 -9.47
N SER A 283 9.11 -5.44 -10.18
CA SER A 283 10.54 -5.79 -10.21
C SER A 283 11.38 -4.62 -10.72
N PHE A 284 11.00 -4.01 -11.85
CA PHE A 284 11.71 -2.85 -12.38
C PHE A 284 11.61 -1.62 -11.47
N VAL A 285 10.43 -1.34 -10.89
CA VAL A 285 10.27 -0.22 -9.95
C VAL A 285 11.15 -0.38 -8.72
N SER A 286 11.26 -1.60 -8.16
CA SER A 286 12.16 -1.86 -7.02
C SER A 286 13.62 -1.56 -7.36
N GLN A 287 14.04 -1.93 -8.58
CA GLN A 287 15.38 -1.68 -9.08
C GLN A 287 15.69 -0.19 -9.24
N ILE A 288 14.71 0.62 -9.65
CA ILE A 288 14.86 2.07 -9.68
C ILE A 288 14.94 2.62 -8.25
N VAL A 289 14.00 2.24 -7.38
CA VAL A 289 13.88 2.77 -6.03
C VAL A 289 15.17 2.58 -5.23
N VAL A 290 15.83 1.43 -5.31
CA VAL A 290 17.08 1.20 -4.57
C VAL A 290 18.28 2.00 -5.10
N ARG A 291 18.23 2.50 -6.34
CA ARG A 291 19.31 3.27 -6.98
C ARG A 291 19.17 4.78 -6.77
N ILE A 292 18.00 5.25 -6.32
CA ILE A 292 17.78 6.68 -6.03
C ILE A 292 18.51 7.08 -4.73
N PRO A 293 19.23 8.22 -4.70
CA PRO A 293 20.00 8.66 -3.54
C PRO A 293 19.11 9.30 -2.45
N TRP A 294 18.14 8.55 -1.91
CA TRP A 294 17.10 9.06 -0.99
C TRP A 294 17.63 9.88 0.19
N ASN A 295 18.74 9.46 0.79
CA ASN A 295 19.33 10.18 1.93
C ASN A 295 19.75 11.61 1.54
N SER A 296 20.40 11.78 0.38
CA SER A 296 20.79 13.10 -0.13
C SER A 296 19.57 13.96 -0.45
N ILE A 297 18.56 13.38 -1.11
CA ILE A 297 17.34 14.11 -1.49
C ILE A 297 16.62 14.60 -0.23
N LEU A 298 16.39 13.72 0.75
CA LEU A 298 15.69 14.05 2.00
C LEU A 298 16.41 15.10 2.85
N GLN A 299 17.75 15.14 2.80
CA GLN A 299 18.56 16.15 3.49
C GLN A 299 18.45 17.53 2.83
N THR A 300 18.34 17.60 1.51
CA THR A 300 18.23 18.86 0.76
C THR A 300 16.81 19.45 0.73
N MET A 301 15.79 18.64 1.07
CA MET A 301 14.40 19.07 1.04
C MET A 301 14.03 20.02 2.19
N HIS A 302 13.18 21.00 1.86
CA HIS A 302 12.56 21.92 2.83
C HIS A 302 11.74 21.14 3.87
N GLU A 303 11.79 21.59 5.12
CA GLU A 303 11.17 20.89 6.26
C GLU A 303 9.67 20.71 6.10
N ASP A 304 8.95 21.71 5.57
CA ASP A 304 7.50 21.65 5.38
C ASP A 304 7.03 20.62 4.34
N SER A 305 7.82 20.38 3.30
CA SER A 305 7.45 19.45 2.20
C SER A 305 7.89 18.01 2.47
N ARG A 306 8.87 17.83 3.35
CA ARG A 306 9.48 16.53 3.68
C ARG A 306 8.49 15.49 4.21
N PRO A 307 7.53 15.79 5.10
CA PRO A 307 6.64 14.78 5.67
C PRO A 307 5.76 14.11 4.61
N SER A 308 5.13 14.90 3.74
CA SER A 308 4.25 14.36 2.70
C SER A 308 5.03 13.61 1.60
N TYR A 309 6.26 14.02 1.33
CA TYR A 309 7.18 13.27 0.47
C TYR A 309 7.55 11.91 1.08
N MET A 310 7.90 11.88 2.37
CA MET A 310 8.20 10.65 3.11
C MET A 310 6.98 9.71 3.17
N ALA A 311 5.77 10.26 3.30
CA ALA A 311 4.54 9.49 3.27
C ALA A 311 4.36 8.74 1.94
N SER A 312 4.53 9.45 0.82
CA SER A 312 4.43 8.87 -0.53
C SER A 312 5.51 7.81 -0.75
N LEU A 313 6.75 8.07 -0.32
CA LEU A 313 7.85 7.10 -0.38
C LEU A 313 7.55 5.84 0.42
N PHE A 314 7.02 5.98 1.64
CA PHE A 314 6.65 4.85 2.48
C PHE A 314 5.54 4.00 1.83
N GLY A 315 4.55 4.63 1.20
CA GLY A 315 3.52 3.94 0.43
C GLY A 315 4.07 3.11 -0.75
N VAL A 316 5.14 3.57 -1.42
CA VAL A 316 5.88 2.77 -2.42
C VAL A 316 6.56 1.57 -1.75
N LEU A 317 7.27 1.77 -0.65
CA LEU A 317 8.01 0.69 0.04
C LEU A 317 7.09 -0.42 0.54
N VAL A 318 5.92 -0.07 1.09
CA VAL A 318 4.88 -1.04 1.51
C VAL A 318 4.44 -1.92 0.34
N ARG A 319 4.19 -1.31 -0.84
CA ARG A 319 3.76 -2.05 -2.03
C ARG A 319 4.88 -2.92 -2.60
N LEU A 320 6.13 -2.44 -2.59
CA LEU A 320 7.27 -3.25 -2.99
C LEU A 320 7.43 -4.46 -2.07
N ALA A 321 7.41 -4.26 -0.75
CA ALA A 321 7.57 -5.33 0.23
C ALA A 321 6.43 -6.36 0.27
N SER A 322 5.29 -6.06 -0.36
CA SER A 322 4.11 -6.93 -0.37
C SER A 322 4.36 -8.35 -0.89
N ARG A 323 5.35 -8.54 -1.77
CA ARG A 323 5.66 -9.84 -2.39
C ARG A 323 7.16 -9.93 -2.62
N SER A 324 7.77 -11.08 -2.32
CA SER A 324 9.20 -11.30 -2.57
C SER A 324 9.57 -11.07 -4.04
N GLY A 325 8.75 -11.57 -4.96
CA GLY A 325 8.92 -11.41 -6.41
C GLY A 325 9.07 -9.95 -6.89
N ASN A 326 8.56 -8.97 -6.13
CA ASN A 326 8.71 -7.56 -6.47
C ASN A 326 10.13 -7.05 -6.27
N TYR A 327 10.94 -7.69 -5.42
CA TYR A 327 12.27 -7.20 -5.02
C TYR A 327 13.34 -8.29 -4.97
N ASP A 328 13.08 -9.51 -5.45
CA ASP A 328 14.01 -10.64 -5.37
C ASP A 328 15.40 -10.30 -5.95
N LYS A 329 15.46 -9.52 -7.04
CA LYS A 329 16.73 -9.08 -7.68
C LYS A 329 17.52 -8.04 -6.88
N VAL A 330 16.87 -7.33 -5.95
CA VAL A 330 17.46 -6.23 -5.16
C VAL A 330 17.18 -6.37 -3.68
N ARG A 331 16.97 -7.60 -3.19
CA ARG A 331 16.55 -7.88 -1.82
C ARG A 331 17.46 -7.24 -0.78
N ALA A 332 18.78 -7.37 -0.93
CA ALA A 332 19.75 -6.79 -0.02
C ALA A 332 19.71 -5.26 -0.02
N SER A 333 19.73 -4.64 -1.21
CA SER A 333 19.73 -3.18 -1.36
C SER A 333 18.43 -2.55 -0.88
N LEU A 334 17.28 -3.18 -1.12
CA LEU A 334 15.99 -2.68 -0.65
C LEU A 334 15.89 -2.79 0.88
N LEU A 335 16.35 -3.90 1.46
CA LEU A 335 16.42 -4.05 2.90
C LEU A 335 17.34 -3.00 3.55
N GLU A 336 18.52 -2.76 2.98
CA GLU A 336 19.47 -1.74 3.44
C GLU A 336 18.86 -0.33 3.38
N LEU A 337 18.22 0.01 2.27
CA LEU A 337 17.48 1.27 2.13
C LEU A 337 16.40 1.41 3.21
N THR A 338 15.59 0.38 3.40
CA THR A 338 14.50 0.41 4.38
C THR A 338 15.03 0.52 5.80
N LYS A 339 16.15 -0.15 6.13
CA LYS A 339 16.86 -0.01 7.42
C LYS A 339 17.38 1.41 7.61
N SER A 340 18.06 1.99 6.62
CA SER A 340 18.52 3.38 6.66
C SER A 340 17.37 4.36 6.93
N LEU A 341 16.25 4.20 6.22
CA LEU A 341 15.04 5.00 6.41
C LEU A 341 14.42 4.80 7.80
N SER A 342 14.46 3.57 8.34
CA SER A 342 13.95 3.29 9.69
C SER A 342 14.71 3.99 10.81
N LEU A 343 15.96 4.40 10.60
CA LEU A 343 16.76 5.12 11.60
C LEU A 343 16.34 6.57 11.76
N ARG A 344 15.60 7.13 10.80
CA ARG A 344 15.10 8.51 10.89
C ARG A 344 14.16 8.69 12.10
N GLN A 345 14.16 9.90 12.64
CA GLN A 345 13.36 10.28 13.81
C GLN A 345 12.13 11.12 13.44
N ASP A 346 12.13 11.74 12.26
CA ASP A 346 11.08 12.66 11.80
C ASP A 346 9.86 11.98 11.17
N TRP A 347 9.71 10.66 11.33
CA TRP A 347 8.52 9.93 10.83
C TRP A 347 7.21 10.38 11.47
N ASN A 348 7.26 10.84 12.73
CA ASN A 348 6.09 11.31 13.45
C ASN A 348 5.55 12.65 12.93
N SER A 349 6.29 13.37 12.08
CA SER A 349 5.85 14.66 11.52
C SER A 349 4.83 14.52 10.37
N ILE A 350 4.65 13.32 9.81
CA ILE A 350 3.66 13.04 8.76
C ILE A 350 2.26 13.38 9.26
N CYS A 351 1.43 14.09 8.48
CA CYS A 351 0.09 14.48 8.93
C CYS A 351 -0.88 13.28 9.03
N PHE A 352 -2.02 13.49 9.67
CA PHE A 352 -3.00 12.41 9.88
C PHE A 352 -3.64 11.92 8.58
N GLU A 353 -3.86 12.82 7.61
CA GLU A 353 -4.46 12.51 6.31
C GLU A 353 -3.55 11.58 5.48
N ASP A 354 -2.24 11.90 5.45
CA ASP A 354 -1.23 11.08 4.79
C ASP A 354 -1.07 9.73 5.51
N ALA A 355 -1.06 9.72 6.85
CA ALA A 355 -1.03 8.48 7.63
C ALA A 355 -2.26 7.59 7.35
N SER A 356 -3.45 8.18 7.19
CA SER A 356 -4.68 7.46 6.84
C SER A 356 -4.61 6.82 5.46
N SER A 357 -4.00 7.50 4.49
CA SER A 357 -3.75 6.96 3.15
C SER A 357 -2.77 5.79 3.19
N ILE A 358 -1.72 5.90 4.01
CA ILE A 358 -0.77 4.82 4.26
C ILE A 358 -1.43 3.62 4.92
N ALA A 359 -2.27 3.82 5.94
CA ALA A 359 -2.98 2.75 6.64
C ALA A 359 -3.79 1.86 5.68
N MET A 360 -4.47 2.48 4.71
CA MET A 360 -5.18 1.77 3.66
C MET A 360 -4.22 0.95 2.79
N ALA A 361 -3.07 1.52 2.41
CA ALA A 361 -2.07 0.83 1.61
C ALA A 361 -1.44 -0.36 2.37
N VAL A 362 -1.07 -0.18 3.64
CA VAL A 362 -0.55 -1.22 4.54
C VAL A 362 -1.54 -2.37 4.65
N THR A 363 -2.80 -2.04 4.99
CA THR A 363 -3.86 -3.05 5.13
C THR A 363 -4.08 -3.76 3.80
N LYS A 364 -4.16 -3.06 2.67
CA LYS A 364 -4.46 -3.65 1.35
C LYS A 364 -3.31 -4.53 0.82
N SER A 365 -2.07 -4.06 0.94
CA SER A 365 -0.92 -4.61 0.21
C SER A 365 -0.14 -5.67 0.98
N LEU A 366 -0.02 -5.57 2.31
CA LEU A 366 0.80 -6.53 3.05
C LEU A 366 0.21 -7.95 3.05
N PRO A 367 1.06 -9.01 3.03
CA PRO A 367 0.66 -10.40 3.15
C PRO A 367 -0.18 -10.72 4.41
N SER A 368 -1.00 -11.77 4.34
CA SER A 368 -1.83 -12.23 5.47
C SER A 368 -1.02 -12.71 6.67
N ASP A 369 0.20 -13.21 6.46
CA ASP A 369 1.11 -13.70 7.49
C ASP A 369 2.08 -12.63 8.02
N SER A 370 1.91 -11.36 7.62
CA SER A 370 2.82 -10.26 8.00
C SER A 370 2.97 -10.04 9.50
N LEU A 371 2.00 -10.45 10.31
CA LEU A 371 2.05 -10.31 11.77
C LEU A 371 2.60 -11.55 12.48
N SER A 372 2.37 -12.73 11.92
CA SER A 372 2.77 -14.00 12.53
C SER A 372 4.20 -14.38 12.14
N HIS A 373 4.57 -14.17 10.88
CA HIS A 373 5.87 -14.53 10.32
C HIS A 373 6.39 -13.42 9.40
N PRO A 374 6.65 -12.20 9.91
CA PRO A 374 7.16 -11.11 9.08
C PRO A 374 8.52 -11.46 8.49
N VAL A 375 8.61 -11.38 7.16
CA VAL A 375 9.91 -11.31 6.49
C VAL A 375 10.65 -10.06 6.97
N GLU A 376 11.99 -10.11 6.99
CA GLU A 376 12.84 -9.05 7.55
C GLU A 376 12.50 -7.64 7.05
N ILE A 377 12.20 -7.49 5.76
CA ILE A 377 11.80 -6.18 5.20
C ILE A 377 10.45 -5.67 5.76
N VAL A 378 9.49 -6.58 5.94
CA VAL A 378 8.15 -6.26 6.48
C VAL A 378 8.28 -5.85 7.95
N SER A 379 9.14 -6.51 8.72
CA SER A 379 9.40 -6.13 10.11
C SER A 379 10.04 -4.73 10.22
N VAL A 380 10.96 -4.37 9.32
CA VAL A 380 11.51 -3.00 9.27
C VAL A 380 10.44 -1.98 8.85
N ILE A 381 9.55 -2.32 7.91
CA ILE A 381 8.41 -1.47 7.52
C ILE A 381 7.45 -1.25 8.69
N GLN A 382 7.17 -2.28 9.49
CA GLN A 382 6.35 -2.17 10.70
C GLN A 382 6.98 -1.23 11.74
N VAL A 383 8.31 -1.22 11.85
CA VAL A 383 9.02 -0.25 12.72
C VAL A 383 8.80 1.19 12.26
N ILE A 384 8.92 1.45 10.95
CA ILE A 384 8.64 2.78 10.39
C ILE A 384 7.16 3.13 10.62
N TRP A 385 6.25 2.20 10.34
CA TRP A 385 4.81 2.39 10.53
C TRP A 385 4.45 2.77 11.97
N ARG A 386 5.02 2.10 12.97
CA ARG A 386 4.87 2.44 14.40
C ARG A 386 5.29 3.89 14.68
N LYS A 387 6.40 4.36 14.09
CA LYS A 387 6.87 5.74 14.26
C LYS A 387 5.95 6.76 13.60
N ILE A 388 5.47 6.50 12.37
CA ILE A 388 4.50 7.35 11.66
C ILE A 388 3.25 7.54 12.52
N CYS A 389 2.79 6.45 13.13
CA CYS A 389 1.60 6.44 13.96
C CYS A 389 1.79 6.92 15.40
N CYS A 390 2.96 7.43 15.78
CA CYS A 390 3.23 7.84 17.16
C CYS A 390 3.02 6.69 18.18
N PHE A 391 3.13 5.42 17.76
CA PHE A 391 2.93 4.25 18.60
C PHE A 391 4.24 3.86 19.30
N VAL A 392 4.73 4.76 20.16
CA VAL A 392 5.99 4.63 20.91
C VAL A 392 5.77 5.04 22.37
N ALA A 393 6.37 4.30 23.31
CA ALA A 393 6.12 4.43 24.76
C ALA A 393 6.49 5.78 25.41
N ARG A 394 7.06 6.74 24.67
CA ARG A 394 7.48 8.05 25.19
C ARG A 394 7.00 9.23 24.32
N GLU A 395 6.04 9.00 23.44
CA GLU A 395 5.50 10.08 22.62
C GLU A 395 4.67 11.04 23.48
N PRO A 396 4.88 12.37 23.39
CA PRO A 396 4.06 13.34 24.11
C PRO A 396 2.60 13.29 23.62
N TYR A 397 1.67 13.38 24.56
CA TYR A 397 0.25 13.39 24.24
C TYR A 397 -0.12 14.63 23.39
N SER A 398 -0.78 14.35 22.27
CA SER A 398 -1.51 15.31 21.45
C SER A 398 -2.72 14.63 20.83
N GLU A 399 -3.77 15.38 20.50
CA GLU A 399 -4.95 14.82 19.83
C GLU A 399 -4.58 14.13 18.51
N VAL A 400 -3.65 14.71 17.74
CA VAL A 400 -3.13 14.14 16.49
C VAL A 400 -2.41 12.81 16.75
N SER A 401 -1.55 12.74 17.77
CA SER A 401 -0.86 11.48 18.13
C SER A 401 -1.85 10.39 18.53
N LEU A 402 -2.92 10.73 19.25
CA LEU A 402 -3.96 9.78 19.65
C LEU A 402 -4.74 9.24 18.45
N GLN A 403 -5.11 10.11 17.51
CA GLN A 403 -5.78 9.71 16.26
C GLN A 403 -4.90 8.78 15.42
N LYS A 404 -3.59 9.06 15.35
CA LYS A 404 -2.61 8.20 14.67
C LYS A 404 -2.40 6.85 15.35
N GLN A 405 -2.35 6.80 16.68
CA GLN A 405 -2.27 5.55 17.44
C GLN A 405 -3.53 4.70 17.25
N LYS A 406 -4.71 5.33 17.22
CA LYS A 406 -5.97 4.66 16.89
C LYS A 406 -5.91 4.07 15.48
N LEU A 407 -5.41 4.83 14.51
CA LEU A 407 -5.26 4.38 13.12
C LEU A 407 -4.29 3.19 13.00
N TRP A 408 -3.20 3.19 13.78
CA TRP A 408 -2.30 2.03 13.87
C TRP A 408 -3.06 0.79 14.32
N MET A 409 -3.82 0.89 15.42
CA MET A 409 -4.61 -0.23 15.93
C MET A 409 -5.62 -0.76 14.91
N GLN A 410 -6.32 0.13 14.20
CA GLN A 410 -7.26 -0.28 13.17
C GLN A 410 -6.58 -1.03 12.03
N THR A 411 -5.37 -0.61 11.67
CA THR A 411 -4.56 -1.25 10.62
C THR A 411 -4.07 -2.63 11.05
N GLU A 412 -3.51 -2.75 12.25
CA GLU A 412 -3.04 -4.03 12.81
C GLU A 412 -4.19 -5.02 13.00
N CYS A 413 -5.34 -4.57 13.53
CA CYS A 413 -6.55 -5.39 13.62
C CYS A 413 -7.05 -5.81 12.22
N GLY A 414 -6.96 -4.93 11.22
CA GLY A 414 -7.30 -5.26 9.82
C GLY A 414 -6.37 -6.33 9.22
N LEU A 415 -5.07 -6.27 9.52
CA LEU A 415 -4.10 -7.28 9.12
C LEU A 415 -4.33 -8.62 9.84
N LEU A 416 -4.65 -8.60 11.15
CA LEU A 416 -5.01 -9.81 11.90
C LEU A 416 -6.20 -10.53 11.28
N LEU A 417 -7.22 -9.78 10.85
CA LEU A 417 -8.42 -10.37 10.22
C LEU A 417 -8.14 -10.97 8.82
N LYS A 418 -6.99 -10.69 8.21
CA LYS A 418 -6.53 -11.35 6.98
C LYS A 418 -5.73 -12.62 7.23
N ALA A 419 -5.18 -12.79 8.42
CA ALA A 419 -4.34 -13.92 8.78
C ALA A 419 -5.16 -15.21 8.93
N ASP A 420 -4.48 -16.35 8.87
CA ASP A 420 -5.11 -17.64 9.14
C ASP A 420 -5.61 -17.72 10.59
N SER A 421 -6.79 -18.30 10.80
CA SER A 421 -7.45 -18.36 12.11
C SER A 421 -6.60 -19.00 13.21
N THR A 422 -5.65 -19.86 12.86
CA THR A 422 -4.72 -20.51 13.80
C THR A 422 -3.63 -19.56 14.31
N GLN A 423 -3.30 -18.52 13.57
CA GLN A 423 -2.22 -17.57 13.89
C GLN A 423 -2.72 -16.34 14.64
N ILE A 424 -4.00 -15.97 14.44
CA ILE A 424 -4.63 -14.79 15.06
C ILE A 424 -4.46 -14.77 16.60
N PRO A 425 -4.68 -15.86 17.36
CA PRO A 425 -4.60 -15.83 18.82
C PRO A 425 -3.24 -15.39 19.37
N ALA A 426 -2.15 -15.88 18.79
CA ALA A 426 -0.79 -15.54 19.23
C ALA A 426 -0.43 -14.09 18.88
N ALA A 427 -0.75 -13.66 17.66
CA ALA A 427 -0.50 -12.29 17.22
C ALA A 427 -1.37 -11.27 17.98
N TYR A 428 -2.62 -11.61 18.28
CA TYR A 428 -3.50 -10.80 19.13
C TYR A 428 -2.93 -10.63 20.54
N ASN A 429 -2.42 -11.69 21.16
CA ASN A 429 -1.82 -11.59 22.49
C ASN A 429 -0.56 -10.69 22.51
N SER A 430 0.25 -10.74 21.44
CA SER A 430 1.37 -9.80 21.27
C SER A 430 0.89 -8.35 21.17
N LEU A 431 -0.18 -8.11 20.41
CA LEU A 431 -0.77 -6.78 20.24
C LEU A 431 -1.32 -6.22 21.57
N VAL A 432 -1.96 -7.07 22.38
CA VAL A 432 -2.43 -6.71 23.73
C VAL A 432 -1.27 -6.26 24.62
N SER A 433 -0.15 -6.99 24.59
CA SER A 433 1.06 -6.63 25.35
C SER A 433 1.63 -5.28 24.91
N ASP A 434 1.70 -5.03 23.60
CA ASP A 434 2.21 -3.76 23.05
C ASP A 434 1.33 -2.57 23.44
N VAL A 435 0.01 -2.71 23.35
CA VAL A 435 -0.95 -1.66 23.77
C VAL A 435 -0.88 -1.44 25.28
N ASN A 436 -0.73 -2.50 26.08
CA ASN A 436 -0.54 -2.36 27.52
C ASN A 436 0.74 -1.57 27.84
N ALA A 437 1.87 -1.88 27.20
CA ALA A 437 3.13 -1.18 27.41
C ALA A 437 3.00 0.31 27.08
N LEU A 438 2.24 0.66 26.04
CA LEU A 438 1.99 2.05 25.69
C LEU A 438 1.03 2.74 26.68
N ALA A 439 -0.04 2.05 27.09
CA ALA A 439 -1.03 2.55 28.05
C ALA A 439 -0.39 2.87 29.42
N VAL A 440 0.55 2.05 29.88
CA VAL A 440 1.29 2.26 31.15
C VAL A 440 2.08 3.57 31.13
N ASN A 441 2.59 3.98 29.97
CA ASN A 441 3.40 5.18 29.83
C ASN A 441 2.60 6.40 29.32
N HIS A 442 1.29 6.24 29.09
CA HIS A 442 0.47 7.30 28.50
C HIS A 442 0.03 8.32 29.57
N SER A 443 0.20 9.61 29.28
CA SER A 443 -0.09 10.68 30.25
C SER A 443 -1.59 10.86 30.55
N ASN A 444 -2.47 10.53 29.60
CA ASN A 444 -3.93 10.62 29.76
C ASN A 444 -4.62 9.31 29.40
N LEU A 445 -4.82 8.44 30.39
CA LEU A 445 -5.45 7.13 30.19
C LEU A 445 -6.91 7.22 29.74
N ARG A 446 -7.62 8.29 30.12
CA ARG A 446 -9.04 8.48 29.77
C ARG A 446 -9.22 8.67 28.28
N GLU A 447 -8.37 9.45 27.63
CA GLU A 447 -8.41 9.61 26.17
C GLU A 447 -7.86 8.38 25.45
N PHE A 448 -6.82 7.74 26.01
CA PHE A 448 -6.23 6.53 25.45
C PHE A 448 -7.21 5.36 25.27
N ARG A 449 -8.34 5.36 25.98
CA ARG A 449 -9.42 4.36 25.83
C ARG A 449 -9.84 4.14 24.38
N VAL A 450 -9.76 5.17 23.51
CA VAL A 450 -10.17 5.04 22.11
C VAL A 450 -9.25 4.11 21.32
N VAL A 451 -7.99 4.00 21.73
CA VAL A 451 -6.99 3.07 21.17
C VAL A 451 -7.26 1.67 21.70
N THR A 452 -7.45 1.52 23.02
CA THR A 452 -7.82 0.23 23.65
C THR A 452 -9.12 -0.34 23.05
N ARG A 453 -10.10 0.52 22.75
CA ARG A 453 -11.38 0.13 22.15
C ARG A 453 -11.20 -0.67 20.87
N GLU A 454 -10.20 -0.35 20.05
CA GLU A 454 -10.00 -1.03 18.77
C GLU A 454 -9.57 -2.50 18.93
N LEU A 455 -8.96 -2.89 20.07
CA LEU A 455 -8.62 -4.29 20.40
C LEU A 455 -9.85 -5.17 20.60
N THR A 456 -10.94 -4.60 21.09
CA THR A 456 -12.18 -5.33 21.37
C THR A 456 -13.21 -5.10 20.25
N ALA A 457 -13.15 -3.95 19.58
CA ALA A 457 -14.02 -3.64 18.45
C ALA A 457 -13.80 -4.57 17.25
N MET A 458 -12.61 -5.15 17.09
CA MET A 458 -12.38 -6.13 16.02
C MET A 458 -13.22 -7.41 16.16
N TRP A 459 -13.65 -7.77 17.38
CA TRP A 459 -14.42 -9.01 17.62
C TRP A 459 -15.78 -9.01 16.93
N LYS A 460 -16.33 -7.82 16.66
CA LYS A 460 -17.60 -7.67 15.94
C LYS A 460 -17.53 -8.13 14.48
N ASN A 461 -16.31 -8.22 13.93
CA ASN A 461 -16.05 -8.63 12.56
C ASN A 461 -15.72 -10.13 12.44
N ILE A 462 -15.67 -10.86 13.56
CA ILE A 462 -15.32 -12.28 13.58
C ILE A 462 -16.59 -13.12 13.46
N THR A 463 -16.68 -13.90 12.38
CA THR A 463 -17.81 -14.79 12.10
C THR A 463 -17.61 -16.20 12.69
N ASP A 464 -16.38 -16.64 12.88
CA ASP A 464 -16.06 -17.93 13.52
C ASP A 464 -16.24 -17.83 15.04
N THR A 465 -17.23 -18.54 15.56
CA THR A 465 -17.57 -18.56 16.98
C THR A 465 -16.45 -19.10 17.86
N LYS A 466 -15.70 -20.13 17.42
CA LYS A 466 -14.61 -20.71 18.19
C LYS A 466 -13.43 -19.75 18.29
N LEU A 467 -13.11 -19.08 17.19
CA LEU A 467 -12.08 -18.04 17.18
C LEU A 467 -12.47 -16.88 18.10
N GLY A 468 -13.71 -16.40 17.98
CA GLY A 468 -14.25 -15.34 18.85
C GLY A 468 -14.14 -15.70 20.33
N GLU A 469 -14.58 -16.90 20.72
CA GLU A 469 -14.45 -17.41 22.10
C GLU A 469 -12.98 -17.48 22.55
N SER A 470 -12.07 -17.91 21.67
CA SER A 470 -10.64 -17.96 21.98
C SER A 470 -10.04 -16.58 22.25
N LEU A 471 -10.41 -15.56 21.48
CA LEU A 471 -9.90 -14.19 21.69
C LEU A 471 -10.46 -13.56 22.97
N VAL A 472 -11.75 -13.78 23.24
CA VAL A 472 -12.38 -13.34 24.49
C VAL A 472 -11.71 -14.00 25.70
N ARG A 473 -11.41 -15.30 25.61
CA ARG A 473 -10.69 -16.02 26.65
C ARG A 473 -9.28 -15.46 26.85
N LEU A 474 -8.51 -15.26 25.78
CA LEU A 474 -7.17 -14.67 25.88
C LEU A 474 -7.18 -13.29 26.52
N TRP A 475 -8.10 -12.43 26.11
CA TRP A 475 -8.25 -11.08 26.69
C TRP A 475 -8.56 -11.13 28.18
N THR A 476 -9.52 -11.97 28.58
CA THR A 476 -9.92 -12.09 29.99
C THR A 476 -8.83 -12.73 30.85
N GLU A 477 -8.14 -13.76 30.36
CA GLU A 477 -7.00 -14.39 31.03
C GLU A 477 -5.82 -13.42 31.18
N TYR A 478 -5.53 -12.62 30.15
CA TYR A 478 -4.47 -11.61 30.21
C TYR A 478 -4.75 -10.57 31.31
N LEU A 479 -5.98 -10.03 31.38
CA LEU A 479 -6.35 -9.03 32.37
C LEU A 479 -6.38 -9.59 33.80
N LEU A 480 -6.81 -10.84 33.99
CA LEU A 480 -6.77 -11.52 35.29
C LEU A 480 -5.33 -11.77 35.77
N THR A 481 -4.42 -12.08 34.86
CA THR A 481 -3.00 -12.29 35.17
C THR A 481 -2.26 -10.97 35.42
N ASN A 482 -2.74 -9.87 34.84
CA ASN A 482 -2.15 -8.54 34.92
C ASN A 482 -3.13 -7.50 35.50
N PRO A 483 -3.56 -7.64 36.77
CA PRO A 483 -4.59 -6.76 37.35
C PRO A 483 -4.16 -5.29 37.44
N GLY A 484 -2.85 -5.02 37.52
CA GLY A 484 -2.29 -3.66 37.48
C GLY A 484 -2.28 -3.00 36.09
N SER A 485 -2.72 -3.71 35.05
CA SER A 485 -2.77 -3.17 33.69
C SER A 485 -3.78 -2.02 33.57
N PRO A 486 -3.41 -0.89 32.95
CA PRO A 486 -4.36 0.18 32.62
C PRO A 486 -5.47 -0.26 31.66
N LEU A 487 -5.28 -1.38 30.96
CA LEU A 487 -6.28 -1.97 30.09
C LEU A 487 -7.52 -2.40 30.88
N VAL A 488 -7.40 -2.79 32.15
CA VAL A 488 -8.55 -3.15 32.99
C VAL A 488 -9.58 -2.02 33.03
N LEU A 489 -9.16 -0.80 33.37
CA LEU A 489 -10.05 0.36 33.50
C LEU A 489 -10.60 0.83 32.14
N THR A 490 -9.75 0.90 31.12
CA THR A 490 -10.17 1.34 29.78
C THR A 490 -11.10 0.34 29.09
N SER A 491 -10.97 -0.95 29.38
CA SER A 491 -11.86 -2.00 28.87
C SER A 491 -13.27 -1.93 29.47
N VAL A 492 -13.38 -1.72 30.78
CA VAL A 492 -14.69 -1.57 31.44
C VAL A 492 -15.48 -0.39 30.84
N ASN A 493 -14.77 0.65 30.40
CA ASN A 493 -15.39 1.81 29.77
C ASN A 493 -15.86 1.55 28.33
N THR A 494 -15.18 0.69 27.57
CA THR A 494 -15.31 0.64 26.11
C THR A 494 -15.96 -0.63 25.56
N ILE A 495 -15.97 -1.73 26.33
CA ILE A 495 -16.33 -3.07 25.82
C ILE A 495 -17.76 -3.16 25.28
N ILE A 496 -18.74 -2.51 25.92
CA ILE A 496 -20.14 -2.55 25.46
C ILE A 496 -20.30 -1.81 24.14
N ASP A 497 -19.68 -0.63 24.01
CA ASP A 497 -19.70 0.17 22.78
C ASP A 497 -18.84 -0.40 21.65
N SER A 498 -18.03 -1.42 21.94
CA SER A 498 -17.14 -2.04 20.96
C SER A 498 -17.82 -3.13 20.14
N LEU A 499 -18.86 -3.76 20.69
CA LEU A 499 -19.47 -4.96 20.13
C LEU A 499 -20.86 -4.69 19.53
N ASN A 500 -21.33 -5.59 18.67
CA ASN A 500 -22.67 -5.50 18.09
C ASN A 500 -23.76 -5.83 19.12
N ALA A 501 -25.01 -5.44 18.83
CA ALA A 501 -26.13 -5.63 19.75
C ALA A 501 -26.41 -7.12 20.08
N ASP A 502 -26.15 -8.03 19.14
CA ASP A 502 -26.27 -9.48 19.31
C ASP A 502 -25.14 -10.06 20.20
N GLN A 503 -24.01 -9.37 20.31
CA GLN A 503 -22.86 -9.75 21.15
C GLN A 503 -22.91 -9.13 22.56
N LEU A 504 -24.00 -8.44 22.92
CA LEU A 504 -24.16 -7.77 24.22
C LEU A 504 -23.96 -8.72 25.41
N THR A 505 -24.45 -9.95 25.31
CA THR A 505 -24.30 -10.95 26.39
C THR A 505 -22.83 -11.32 26.63
N THR A 506 -22.02 -11.39 25.57
CA THR A 506 -20.58 -11.58 25.65
C THR A 506 -19.91 -10.37 26.31
N ALA A 507 -20.29 -9.14 25.91
CA ALA A 507 -19.77 -7.92 26.53
C ALA A 507 -19.99 -7.90 28.06
N LEU A 508 -21.20 -8.23 28.51
CA LEU A 508 -21.53 -8.26 29.93
C LEU A 508 -20.74 -9.34 30.69
N LYS A 509 -20.59 -10.54 30.11
CA LYS A 509 -19.76 -11.61 30.70
C LYS A 509 -18.29 -11.19 30.83
N VAL A 510 -17.78 -10.44 29.86
CA VAL A 510 -16.42 -9.90 29.90
C VAL A 510 -16.29 -8.82 30.97
N ILE A 511 -17.26 -7.92 31.10
CA ILE A 511 -17.28 -6.92 32.19
C ILE A 511 -17.19 -7.58 33.56
N GLU A 512 -17.97 -8.63 33.81
CA GLU A 512 -17.92 -9.37 35.07
C GLU A 512 -16.49 -9.81 35.41
N LYS A 513 -15.77 -10.37 34.42
CA LYS A 513 -14.38 -10.81 34.57
C LYS A 513 -13.41 -9.65 34.77
N ILE A 514 -13.61 -8.53 34.07
CA ILE A 514 -12.75 -7.35 34.22
C ILE A 514 -12.94 -6.68 35.59
N ILE A 515 -14.17 -6.59 36.10
CA ILE A 515 -14.43 -6.10 37.47
C ILE A 515 -13.72 -7.00 38.48
N MET A 516 -13.80 -8.32 38.27
CA MET A 516 -13.06 -9.29 39.09
C MET A 516 -11.56 -9.01 39.07
N ALA A 517 -10.96 -8.82 37.88
CA ALA A 517 -9.54 -8.48 37.72
C ALA A 517 -9.17 -7.15 38.40
N TYR A 518 -10.03 -6.14 38.34
CA TYR A 518 -9.81 -4.85 39.02
C TYR A 518 -9.68 -4.99 40.53
N PHE A 519 -10.50 -5.83 41.17
CA PHE A 519 -10.46 -6.04 42.62
C PHE A 519 -9.32 -6.97 43.08
N LEU A 520 -8.56 -7.57 42.17
CA LEU A 520 -7.29 -8.23 42.50
C LEU A 520 -6.15 -7.22 42.73
N ARG A 521 -6.37 -5.93 42.43
CA ARG A 521 -5.39 -4.86 42.68
C ARG A 521 -5.34 -4.48 44.16
N THR A 522 -4.16 -4.11 44.62
CA THR A 522 -3.92 -3.63 45.99
C THR A 522 -4.57 -2.29 46.30
N ASP A 523 -4.84 -1.47 45.29
CA ASP A 523 -5.36 -0.09 45.37
C ASP A 523 -6.81 0.05 44.88
N SER A 524 -7.56 -1.05 44.77
CA SER A 524 -8.91 -1.07 44.18
C SER A 524 -9.96 -0.30 45.01
N ASN A 525 -10.85 0.43 44.32
CA ASN A 525 -11.95 1.18 44.92
C ASN A 525 -13.21 1.15 44.03
N TRP A 526 -14.36 0.87 44.64
CA TRP A 526 -15.67 0.93 43.98
C TRP A 526 -15.96 2.30 43.36
N THR A 527 -15.60 3.39 44.05
CA THR A 527 -15.85 4.74 43.55
C THR A 527 -15.10 5.00 42.26
N GLU A 528 -13.82 4.62 42.16
CA GLU A 528 -13.04 4.77 40.93
C GLU A 528 -13.67 3.95 39.79
N LEU A 529 -13.97 2.67 40.04
CA LEU A 529 -14.60 1.80 39.05
C LEU A 529 -15.90 2.40 38.49
N MET A 530 -16.74 2.98 39.35
CA MET A 530 -17.99 3.63 38.93
C MET A 530 -17.77 4.86 38.04
N HIS A 531 -16.65 5.57 38.19
CA HIS A 531 -16.30 6.68 37.29
C HIS A 531 -15.81 6.17 35.92
N TRP A 532 -15.37 4.92 35.81
CA TRP A 532 -14.87 4.35 34.56
C TRP A 532 -15.93 3.59 33.78
N ILE A 533 -16.82 2.87 34.45
CA ILE A 533 -17.85 2.11 33.73
C ILE A 533 -18.84 3.02 33.01
N GLN A 534 -19.19 2.64 31.78
CA GLN A 534 -20.20 3.33 30.99
C GLN A 534 -21.14 2.30 30.37
N PHE A 535 -22.44 2.54 30.55
CA PHE A 535 -23.49 1.79 29.89
C PHE A 535 -24.14 2.68 28.82
N PRO A 536 -24.13 2.29 27.53
CA PRO A 536 -24.67 3.11 26.45
C PRO A 536 -26.19 3.22 26.58
N ASN A 537 -26.73 4.44 26.46
CA ASN A 537 -28.16 4.70 26.68
C ASN A 537 -29.08 3.84 25.80
N GLY A 538 -28.69 3.59 24.55
CA GLY A 538 -29.44 2.74 23.62
C GLY A 538 -29.54 1.26 24.03
N SER A 539 -28.63 0.78 24.89
CA SER A 539 -28.53 -0.62 25.30
C SER A 539 -29.06 -0.87 26.71
N LEU A 540 -29.40 0.17 27.48
CA LEU A 540 -29.79 0.06 28.89
C LEU A 540 -30.96 -0.90 29.12
N LYS A 541 -31.97 -0.88 28.24
CA LYS A 541 -33.14 -1.78 28.36
C LYS A 541 -32.75 -3.25 28.19
N SER A 542 -31.92 -3.56 27.20
CA SER A 542 -31.44 -4.92 26.92
C SER A 542 -30.49 -5.40 28.02
N ILE A 543 -29.61 -4.52 28.50
CA ILE A 543 -28.70 -4.78 29.63
C ILE A 543 -29.51 -5.10 30.89
N LYS A 544 -30.48 -4.24 31.24
CA LYS A 544 -31.39 -4.47 32.37
C LYS A 544 -32.12 -5.79 32.22
N SER A 545 -32.68 -6.07 31.04
CA SER A 545 -33.40 -7.32 30.78
C SER A 545 -32.54 -8.54 31.02
N TYR A 546 -31.28 -8.55 30.55
CA TYR A 546 -30.39 -9.69 30.79
C TYR A 546 -29.97 -9.80 32.27
N LEU A 547 -29.48 -8.71 32.86
CA LEU A 547 -28.96 -8.71 34.24
C LEU A 547 -30.05 -9.02 35.28
N MET A 548 -31.31 -8.64 35.01
CA MET A 548 -32.46 -8.89 35.90
C MET A 548 -33.21 -10.19 35.59
N THR A 549 -32.79 -10.96 34.58
CA THR A 549 -33.38 -12.29 34.34
C THR A 549 -32.82 -13.29 35.34
N VAL A 550 -33.69 -13.88 36.17
CA VAL A 550 -33.29 -14.90 37.14
C VAL A 550 -32.79 -16.14 36.41
N PRO A 551 -31.55 -16.61 36.67
CA PRO A 551 -31.02 -17.82 36.06
C PRO A 551 -31.88 -19.04 36.34
N SER A 552 -32.22 -19.79 35.29
CA SER A 552 -32.95 -21.05 35.37
C SER A 552 -32.26 -22.11 34.50
N SER A 553 -32.60 -23.38 34.75
CA SER A 553 -32.09 -24.49 33.92
C SER A 553 -32.64 -24.45 32.48
N GLU A 554 -33.64 -23.61 32.19
CA GLU A 554 -34.30 -23.48 30.89
C GLU A 554 -33.73 -22.32 30.06
N ASN A 555 -33.35 -21.21 30.69
CA ASN A 555 -32.97 -19.98 29.98
C ASN A 555 -31.46 -19.83 29.71
N LYS A 556 -30.62 -20.72 30.24
CA LYS A 556 -29.14 -20.70 30.10
C LYS A 556 -28.49 -19.35 30.47
N VAL A 557 -29.20 -18.47 31.19
CA VAL A 557 -28.69 -17.18 31.62
C VAL A 557 -27.69 -17.41 32.74
N GLN A 558 -26.50 -16.81 32.59
CA GLN A 558 -25.49 -16.83 33.63
C GLN A 558 -25.66 -15.62 34.53
N MET A 559 -25.55 -15.85 35.84
CA MET A 559 -25.53 -14.78 36.83
C MET A 559 -24.25 -13.95 36.70
N LEU A 560 -24.39 -12.62 36.60
CA LEU A 560 -23.26 -11.67 36.55
C LEU A 560 -23.34 -10.71 37.75
N PRO A 561 -22.97 -11.18 38.95
CA PRO A 561 -23.29 -10.46 40.16
C PRO A 561 -22.57 -9.13 40.33
N LEU A 562 -21.29 -9.03 39.95
CA LEU A 562 -20.54 -7.77 40.05
C LEU A 562 -21.07 -6.74 39.05
N THR A 563 -21.35 -7.18 37.83
CA THR A 563 -21.93 -6.35 36.77
C THR A 563 -23.31 -5.85 37.16
N LEU A 564 -24.14 -6.72 37.74
CA LEU A 564 -25.46 -6.35 38.26
C LEU A 564 -25.34 -5.32 39.38
N ARG A 565 -24.40 -5.48 40.32
CA ARG A 565 -24.17 -4.50 41.40
C ARG A 565 -23.82 -3.14 40.81
N VAL A 566 -22.88 -3.10 39.87
CA VAL A 566 -22.48 -1.86 39.21
C VAL A 566 -23.66 -1.21 38.48
N PHE A 567 -24.47 -2.00 37.77
CA PHE A 567 -25.67 -1.51 37.10
C PHE A 567 -26.70 -0.92 38.08
N MET A 568 -26.85 -1.52 39.25
CA MET A 568 -27.74 -1.03 40.31
C MET A 568 -27.30 0.34 40.84
N ASP A 569 -26.00 0.56 40.95
CA ASP A 569 -25.41 1.82 41.41
C ASP A 569 -25.30 2.88 40.28
N TYR A 570 -25.48 2.47 39.03
CA TYR A 570 -25.37 3.35 37.87
C TYR A 570 -26.60 4.27 37.72
N GLY A 571 -26.39 5.59 37.65
CA GLY A 571 -27.47 6.57 37.45
C GLY A 571 -28.30 6.91 38.69
N GLY A 572 -27.82 6.57 39.89
CA GLY A 572 -28.46 6.96 41.17
C GLY A 572 -29.51 5.99 41.69
N SER A 573 -30.04 6.30 42.88
CA SER A 573 -31.04 5.49 43.60
C SER A 573 -32.42 5.63 42.96
N ASP A 574 -32.92 4.55 42.38
CA ASP A 574 -34.28 4.42 41.83
C ASP A 574 -35.04 3.40 42.71
N GLU A 575 -36.26 3.75 43.11
CA GLU A 575 -37.11 2.86 43.92
C GLU A 575 -37.46 1.55 43.22
N ASN A 576 -37.58 1.57 41.90
CA ASN A 576 -37.86 0.35 41.14
C ASN A 576 -36.68 -0.62 41.16
N LYS A 577 -35.44 -0.12 41.09
CA LYS A 577 -34.23 -0.96 41.14
C LYS A 577 -34.11 -1.75 42.44
N PHE A 578 -34.54 -1.16 43.56
CA PHE A 578 -34.53 -1.83 44.86
C PHE A 578 -35.41 -3.08 44.87
N PHE A 579 -36.69 -2.92 44.51
CA PHE A 579 -37.65 -4.02 44.54
C PHE A 579 -37.30 -5.11 43.52
N GLU A 580 -36.83 -4.71 42.34
CA GLU A 580 -36.38 -5.67 41.33
C GLU A 580 -35.16 -6.47 41.82
N LEU A 581 -34.21 -5.83 42.51
CA LEU A 581 -33.04 -6.53 43.09
C LEU A 581 -33.45 -7.47 44.23
N HIS A 582 -34.38 -7.06 45.10
CA HIS A 582 -34.90 -7.90 46.18
C HIS A 582 -35.58 -9.16 45.64
N TYR A 583 -36.45 -9.00 44.63
CA TYR A 583 -37.08 -10.12 43.94
C TYR A 583 -36.04 -11.04 43.29
N TYR A 584 -35.04 -10.48 42.61
CA TYR A 584 -33.98 -11.24 41.97
C TYR A 584 -33.21 -12.13 42.97
N VAL A 585 -32.77 -11.55 44.09
CA VAL A 585 -32.00 -12.23 45.13
C VAL A 585 -32.82 -13.33 45.83
N THR A 586 -34.10 -13.10 46.08
CA THR A 586 -34.96 -14.08 46.77
C THR A 586 -35.45 -15.20 45.85
N SER A 587 -35.43 -14.99 44.54
CA SER A 587 -35.92 -15.94 43.53
C SER A 587 -34.82 -16.83 42.93
N ILE A 588 -33.54 -16.44 43.04
CA ILE A 588 -32.44 -17.24 42.50
C ILE A 588 -32.28 -18.57 43.26
N ARG A 589 -31.91 -19.64 42.56
CA ARG A 589 -31.55 -20.91 43.21
C ARG A 589 -30.05 -20.90 43.53
N PRO A 590 -29.61 -21.38 44.72
CA PRO A 590 -28.20 -21.35 45.12
C PRO A 590 -27.24 -21.95 44.09
N LYS A 591 -27.63 -23.07 43.45
CA LYS A 591 -26.85 -23.73 42.39
C LYS A 591 -26.52 -22.89 41.16
N HIS A 592 -27.18 -21.74 40.95
CA HIS A 592 -26.93 -20.85 39.81
C HIS A 592 -26.00 -19.67 40.16
N VAL A 593 -25.51 -19.58 41.40
CA VAL A 593 -24.55 -18.55 41.82
C VAL A 593 -23.16 -18.96 41.36
N THR A 594 -22.61 -18.27 40.35
CA THR A 594 -21.31 -18.61 39.75
C THR A 594 -20.11 -17.86 40.36
N SER A 595 -20.34 -16.84 41.18
CA SER A 595 -19.31 -16.06 41.88
C SER A 595 -19.79 -15.69 43.28
N GLU A 596 -19.26 -16.39 44.29
CA GLU A 596 -19.65 -16.19 45.69
C GLU A 596 -19.29 -14.79 46.20
N PRO A 597 -18.04 -14.29 46.01
CA PRO A 597 -17.68 -12.94 46.46
C PRO A 597 -18.51 -11.85 45.77
N GLY A 598 -18.84 -12.05 44.48
CA GLY A 598 -19.70 -11.15 43.75
C GLY A 598 -21.13 -11.13 44.28
N PHE A 599 -21.69 -12.29 44.62
CA PHE A 599 -23.03 -12.34 45.19
C PHE A 599 -23.11 -11.76 46.60
N VAL A 600 -22.06 -11.95 47.42
CA VAL A 600 -21.95 -11.27 48.72
C VAL A 600 -21.94 -9.75 48.54
N CYS A 601 -21.29 -9.23 47.51
CA CYS A 601 -21.33 -7.80 47.20
C CYS A 601 -22.74 -7.30 46.87
N LEU A 602 -23.54 -8.09 46.12
CA LEU A 602 -24.94 -7.77 45.85
C LEU A 602 -25.81 -7.83 47.11
N LEU A 603 -25.62 -8.85 47.95
CA LEU A 603 -26.33 -8.99 49.22
C LEU A 603 -26.02 -7.83 50.15
N ALA A 604 -24.74 -7.46 50.28
CA ALA A 604 -24.32 -6.31 51.07
C ALA A 604 -24.99 -5.02 50.58
N ARG A 605 -25.10 -4.85 49.26
CA ARG A 605 -25.79 -3.70 48.67
C ARG A 605 -27.29 -3.70 48.97
N LEU A 606 -27.96 -4.84 48.83
CA LEU A 606 -29.38 -4.99 49.15
C LEU A 606 -29.64 -4.69 50.64
N ILE A 607 -28.81 -5.21 51.55
CA ILE A 607 -28.90 -4.96 52.99
C ILE A 607 -28.66 -3.48 53.29
N GLN A 608 -27.68 -2.84 52.66
CA GLN A 608 -27.47 -1.39 52.79
C GLN A 608 -28.71 -0.61 52.38
N TRP A 609 -29.36 -0.96 51.27
CA TRP A 609 -30.60 -0.31 50.85
C TRP A 609 -31.77 -0.57 51.82
N ILE A 610 -31.91 -1.79 52.34
CA ILE A 610 -32.91 -2.11 53.37
C ILE A 610 -32.68 -1.23 54.62
N ALA A 611 -31.43 -1.13 55.08
CA ALA A 611 -31.07 -0.32 56.25
C ALA A 611 -31.34 1.18 56.04
N HIS A 612 -31.01 1.71 54.85
CA HIS A 612 -31.28 3.12 54.52
C HIS A 612 -32.77 3.44 54.34
N ARG A 613 -33.59 2.47 53.91
CA ARG A 613 -35.04 2.64 53.69
C ARG A 613 -35.89 2.39 54.93
N SER A 614 -35.34 1.77 55.97
CA SER A 614 -36.04 1.53 57.24
C SER A 614 -36.70 2.78 57.88
N PRO A 615 -36.22 4.03 57.67
CA PRO A 615 -36.89 5.22 58.22
C PRO A 615 -37.83 5.98 57.27
N SER A 616 -37.88 5.68 55.97
CA SER A 616 -38.48 6.58 54.95
C SER A 616 -39.47 5.93 53.98
N LEU A 617 -40.05 4.78 54.32
CA LEU A 617 -41.07 4.14 53.48
C LEU A 617 -42.37 4.98 53.47
N PRO A 618 -43.00 5.22 52.30
CA PRO A 618 -44.23 6.00 52.21
C PRO A 618 -45.39 5.37 52.99
N ALA A 619 -46.31 6.19 53.54
CA ALA A 619 -47.43 5.76 54.39
C ALA A 619 -48.44 4.76 53.77
N HIS A 620 -48.33 4.49 52.46
CA HIS A 620 -49.13 3.46 51.76
C HIS A 620 -48.47 2.08 51.76
N PHE A 621 -47.24 1.95 52.24
CA PHE A 621 -46.63 0.66 52.57
C PHE A 621 -46.78 0.40 54.07
N ALA A 622 -47.57 -0.62 54.41
CA ALA A 622 -47.81 -1.00 55.79
C ALA A 622 -46.50 -1.47 56.47
N PRO A 623 -46.37 -1.35 57.81
CA PRO A 623 -45.20 -1.82 58.58
C PRO A 623 -44.97 -3.34 58.55
N THR A 624 -45.67 -4.06 57.68
CA THR A 624 -45.77 -5.52 57.59
C THR A 624 -45.38 -6.09 56.23
N ASP A 625 -44.91 -5.29 55.26
CA ASP A 625 -44.29 -5.85 54.07
C ASP A 625 -42.87 -6.32 54.39
N ASP A 626 -42.85 -7.56 54.87
CA ASP A 626 -41.75 -8.45 55.21
C ASP A 626 -40.71 -8.53 54.07
N LEU A 627 -39.85 -7.53 53.89
CA LEU A 627 -38.69 -7.62 52.98
C LEU A 627 -37.58 -8.50 53.58
N LEU A 628 -37.50 -8.58 54.90
CA LEU A 628 -36.51 -9.38 55.63
C LEU A 628 -36.87 -10.88 55.66
N PRO A 629 -38.09 -11.32 55.98
CA PRO A 629 -38.41 -12.75 56.06
C PRO A 629 -38.24 -13.58 54.77
N PRO A 630 -38.54 -13.10 53.55
CA PRO A 630 -38.22 -13.80 52.31
C PRO A 630 -36.71 -13.94 52.11
N LEU A 631 -35.93 -12.91 52.46
CA LEU A 631 -34.47 -12.95 52.41
C LEU A 631 -33.92 -13.94 53.45
N ILE A 632 -34.41 -13.90 54.68
CA ILE A 632 -34.03 -14.85 55.76
C ILE A 632 -34.42 -16.28 55.38
N ARG A 633 -35.60 -16.49 54.80
CA ARG A 633 -36.07 -17.80 54.32
C ARG A 633 -35.19 -18.30 53.17
N PHE A 634 -34.82 -17.43 52.23
CA PHE A 634 -33.88 -17.77 51.17
C PHE A 634 -32.51 -18.14 51.74
N LEU A 635 -31.91 -17.31 52.61
CA LEU A 635 -30.63 -17.58 53.25
C LEU A 635 -30.65 -18.87 54.09
N GLY A 636 -31.75 -19.12 54.81
CA GLY A 636 -31.95 -20.33 55.60
C GLY A 636 -32.20 -21.60 54.78
N LYS A 637 -32.72 -21.46 53.56
CA LYS A 637 -32.80 -22.56 52.58
C LYS A 637 -31.45 -22.80 51.93
N ALA A 638 -30.75 -21.74 51.57
CA ALA A 638 -29.44 -21.80 50.95
C ALA A 638 -28.36 -22.32 51.92
N SER A 639 -28.44 -22.08 53.23
CA SER A 639 -27.49 -22.66 54.21
C SER A 639 -27.69 -24.15 54.47
N LYS A 640 -28.82 -24.73 54.04
CA LYS A 640 -29.16 -26.16 54.18
C LYS A 640 -28.95 -26.95 52.89
N ASP A 641 -28.61 -26.27 51.80
CA ASP A 641 -28.34 -26.88 50.51
C ASP A 641 -26.83 -27.18 50.41
N GLU A 642 -26.44 -28.46 50.30
CA GLU A 642 -25.02 -28.85 50.21
C GLU A 642 -24.34 -28.31 48.95
N SER A 643 -25.11 -27.95 47.92
CA SER A 643 -24.62 -27.33 46.68
C SER A 643 -24.52 -25.81 46.75
N SER A 644 -24.80 -25.21 47.91
CA SER A 644 -24.86 -23.76 48.09
C SER A 644 -23.57 -23.18 48.66
N PHE A 645 -23.19 -22.02 48.11
CA PHE A 645 -22.06 -21.20 48.56
C PHE A 645 -22.18 -20.76 50.03
N LEU A 646 -23.40 -20.59 50.57
CA LEU A 646 -23.61 -20.18 51.97
C LEU A 646 -23.20 -21.27 52.96
N THR A 647 -23.30 -22.53 52.57
CA THR A 647 -22.84 -23.66 53.40
C THR A 647 -21.32 -23.61 53.53
N ALA A 648 -20.59 -23.27 52.46
CA ALA A 648 -19.13 -23.07 52.50
C ALA A 648 -18.72 -21.81 53.27
N LEU A 649 -19.50 -20.72 53.18
CA LEU A 649 -19.23 -19.45 53.88
C LEU A 649 -19.50 -19.53 55.39
N ILE A 650 -20.52 -20.31 55.80
CA ILE A 650 -20.97 -20.44 57.20
C ILE A 650 -20.31 -21.64 57.89
N SER A 651 -20.03 -22.74 57.19
CA SER A 651 -19.31 -23.89 57.76
C SER A 651 -17.81 -23.70 57.57
N SER A 652 -17.16 -23.04 58.53
CA SER A 652 -15.70 -22.88 58.61
C SER A 652 -14.95 -24.20 58.89
N LYS A 653 -15.31 -25.31 58.22
CA LYS A 653 -14.58 -26.58 58.28
C LYS A 653 -13.75 -26.77 57.02
N LYS A 654 -12.51 -26.27 57.09
CA LYS A 654 -11.31 -26.73 56.38
C LYS A 654 -11.43 -26.89 54.85
N THR A 655 -10.89 -25.91 54.13
CA THR A 655 -9.55 -26.07 53.56
C THR A 655 -8.90 -24.70 53.42
N SER A 656 -7.83 -24.52 54.20
CA SER A 656 -6.76 -23.60 53.90
C SER A 656 -6.33 -23.79 52.44
N HIS A 657 -6.56 -22.76 51.62
CA HIS A 657 -5.84 -22.33 50.41
C HIS A 657 -6.83 -21.67 49.44
N SER A 658 -7.28 -20.46 49.75
CA SER A 658 -7.49 -19.47 48.70
C SER A 658 -6.17 -18.67 48.59
N PRO A 659 -5.45 -18.69 47.46
CA PRO A 659 -4.49 -17.63 47.21
C PRO A 659 -5.30 -16.37 46.86
N LYS A 660 -5.18 -15.38 47.75
CA LYS A 660 -5.56 -13.96 47.63
C LYS A 660 -6.68 -13.60 46.65
#